data_AF-A0A948FH92-F1
#
_entry.id   AF-A0A948FH92-F1
#
_cell.length_a   1.000
_cell.length_b   1.000
_cell.length_c   1.000
_cell.angle_alpha   90.00
_cell.angle_beta   90.00
_cell.angle_gamma   90.00
#
_symmetry.space_group_name_H-M   'P 1'
#
loop_
_entity.id
_entity.type
_entity.pdbx_description
1 polymer ?
#
loop_
_entity_poly.entity_id
_entity_poly.type
_entity_poly.pdbx_seq_one_letter_code
_entity_poly.pdbx_strand_id
1 'polypeptide(L)'
;MVSKHQKAYRFAVYGRAASGKTCILAALAMKCVAHPSEYTSTWILEPVGMAKPDGAPETWDIKDRASAFHLGKMWLEKAIDRLSSGELPPPNPNRAEPLRYLYHFTTPSHRTYPVELIDYSGELIDPAISNDEMAKRLREHLSAMDGILVLAEVSRPEDDHSQPLSAELLKLEQAFAILKNENREGPTLDIPLALLINKWDRRSSLRYTTPENEYLELQKFLEKKPEPPHKGLVDALKYSVTKENFQVFPVSAFGEHELASGADNTIIERPRSVSPLQSFGLEDGFIWAAQRRDNIDITNFRERVAKKSGWCFLKNASVIFSIPLIREGRTLARRFPDKSTEKTIVENALKRYLLTIGANALCFLAIACVVFSVGEGIADNFRYRSILSAKSDPQATHQKLKEDETWLASYYRAPFYRHILSRLLVMDSDEAMATLRSFRERREEMQWRPVEESTDALLRVELARRYLEQFGENGIHVDQANFIVSEAEQTKKYLENQLHITNIATVFESAQLKDTLSEEELKDLYLQLLSLPFPDAVSPDLYAQQKEILGRIVNEKIKFAKDKGKEKWLTYQEQYLEAMREGDIGPAAELLNQMLVLAVAGDETEKLAADFRNRALGEFTRRVNTLSRKKLWGQARKIIQLALDNQELIEQLDAPRIKELQNLHGVVDLAEDRDLYDQVVKYKDLEHINQYLKYGPLKKMERPVTSYQQHLTRLANPLSLKLVLDNISWGGSCGKSDLLVTFNGKTIIEKTGFSPPKGDVSSQMGSTQFRAKLSDIARVYAKVSCSSWWTGTDTGEVNWQGTVGTLHGLRLKLDSKDSADRAITFTLSGLPEETVLPAWGN
;
A
#
# COMPACT_ATOMS: atom_id res chain seq x y z
N MET A 1 -5.60 0.30 34.34
CA MET A 1 -4.53 -0.31 33.51
C MET A 1 -3.79 0.80 32.77
N VAL A 2 -2.53 1.03 33.10
CA VAL A 2 -1.68 1.98 32.36
C VAL A 2 -1.45 1.41 30.97
N SER A 3 -1.94 2.08 29.92
CA SER A 3 -1.60 1.66 28.56
C SER A 3 -0.08 1.69 28.44
N LYS A 4 0.51 0.71 27.74
CA LYS A 4 1.97 0.48 27.59
C LYS A 4 2.76 1.67 27.02
N HIS A 5 2.14 2.84 26.83
CA HIS A 5 2.61 3.98 26.03
C HIS A 5 2.50 5.36 26.72
N GLN A 6 2.11 5.45 28.01
CA GLN A 6 2.02 6.73 28.72
C GLN A 6 3.37 7.10 29.37
N LYS A 7 3.86 8.33 29.14
CA LYS A 7 5.10 8.83 29.78
C LYS A 7 4.90 8.91 31.30
N ALA A 8 5.86 8.40 32.07
CA ALA A 8 5.97 8.70 33.49
C ALA A 8 6.88 9.92 33.67
N TYR A 9 6.35 11.00 34.27
CA TYR A 9 7.11 12.21 34.57
C TYR A 9 8.03 11.96 35.75
N ARG A 10 9.31 12.29 35.64
CA ARG A 10 10.27 12.11 36.73
C ARG A 10 10.46 13.43 37.47
N PHE A 11 9.98 13.52 38.70
CA PHE A 11 10.16 14.74 39.51
C PHE A 11 11.12 14.51 40.66
N ALA A 12 12.06 15.43 40.81
CA ALA A 12 12.92 15.51 41.98
C ALA A 12 12.23 16.29 43.09
N VAL A 13 12.28 15.75 44.31
CA VAL A 13 11.80 16.42 45.51
C VAL A 13 13.00 16.80 46.36
N TYR A 14 13.19 18.10 46.57
CA TYR A 14 14.25 18.66 47.39
C TYR A 14 13.67 19.35 48.61
N GLY A 15 14.44 19.38 49.69
CA GLY A 15 14.07 20.08 50.90
C GLY A 15 14.94 19.63 52.07
N ARG A 16 14.95 20.43 53.13
CA ARG A 16 15.72 20.12 54.34
C ARG A 16 15.25 18.84 55.04
N ALA A 17 16.09 18.28 55.91
CA ALA A 17 15.59 17.45 57.00
C ALA A 17 14.46 18.18 57.76
N ALA A 18 13.43 17.46 58.18
CA ALA A 18 12.25 18.01 58.87
C ALA A 18 11.39 19.05 58.10
N SER A 19 11.69 19.36 56.82
CA SER A 19 10.82 20.20 55.98
C SER A 19 9.47 19.54 55.64
N GLY A 20 9.31 18.27 56.00
CA GLY A 20 8.07 17.50 55.81
C GLY A 20 8.03 16.69 54.52
N LYS A 21 9.15 16.43 53.84
CA LYS A 21 9.20 15.57 52.62
C LYS A 21 8.50 14.23 52.81
N THR A 22 8.93 13.45 53.81
CA THR A 22 8.33 12.15 54.14
C THR A 22 6.84 12.28 54.44
N CYS A 23 6.42 13.34 55.15
CA CYS A 23 5.02 13.59 55.46
C CYS A 23 4.19 13.91 54.22
N ILE A 24 4.71 14.69 53.26
CA ILE A 24 4.02 14.96 51.99
C ILE A 24 3.88 13.68 51.17
N LEU A 25 4.96 12.88 51.06
CA LEU A 25 4.90 11.61 50.34
C LEU A 25 3.87 10.66 50.97
N ALA A 26 3.87 10.51 52.29
CA ALA A 26 2.88 9.69 53.00
C ALA A 26 1.46 10.24 52.82
N ALA A 27 1.26 11.55 52.98
CA ALA A 27 -0.05 12.20 52.82
C ALA A 27 -0.62 12.00 51.40
N LEU A 28 0.21 12.14 50.35
CA LEU A 28 -0.18 11.87 48.96
C LEU A 28 -0.61 10.42 48.69
N ALA A 29 -0.21 9.48 49.55
CA ALA A 29 -0.57 8.07 49.49
C ALA A 29 -1.75 7.70 50.41
N MET A 30 -2.13 8.60 51.33
CA MET A 30 -3.23 8.41 52.27
C MET A 30 -4.54 8.97 51.72
N LYS A 31 -5.66 8.54 52.33
CA LYS A 31 -6.98 9.08 52.00
C LYS A 31 -7.08 10.51 52.55
N CYS A 32 -7.09 11.50 51.65
CA CYS A 32 -7.25 12.91 51.98
C CYS A 32 -8.68 13.40 51.75
N VAL A 33 -9.01 14.56 52.32
CA VAL A 33 -10.20 15.33 51.92
C VAL A 33 -10.08 15.69 50.43
N ALA A 34 -11.20 15.65 49.70
CA ALA A 34 -11.19 15.94 48.27
C ALA A 34 -10.66 17.35 47.99
N HIS A 35 -9.74 17.46 47.03
CA HIS A 35 -9.26 18.74 46.57
C HIS A 35 -10.42 19.53 45.91
N PRO A 36 -10.55 20.86 46.14
CA PRO A 36 -11.66 21.65 45.59
C PRO A 36 -11.73 21.65 44.07
N SER A 37 -10.57 21.58 43.43
CA SER A 37 -10.42 21.45 41.98
C SER A 37 -10.57 20.01 41.48
N GLU A 38 -11.10 19.10 42.30
CA GLU A 38 -11.23 17.65 42.05
C GLU A 38 -9.92 16.96 41.62
N TYR A 39 -8.78 17.50 42.06
CA TYR A 39 -7.49 16.85 41.90
C TYR A 39 -7.40 15.67 42.85
N THR A 40 -6.81 14.58 42.36
CA THR A 40 -6.62 13.37 43.17
C THR A 40 -5.21 12.85 43.00
N SER A 41 -4.58 12.45 44.10
CA SER A 41 -3.38 11.61 44.09
C SER A 41 -3.76 10.15 44.35
N THR A 42 -3.14 9.23 43.63
CA THR A 42 -3.25 7.79 43.91
C THR A 42 -1.85 7.18 43.87
N TRP A 43 -1.43 6.63 45.01
CA TRP A 43 -0.17 5.90 45.08
C TRP A 43 -0.28 4.52 44.42
N ILE A 44 0.72 4.16 43.61
CA ILE A 44 0.72 2.91 42.84
C ILE A 44 1.53 1.86 43.59
N LEU A 45 0.84 0.82 44.07
CA LEU A 45 1.44 -0.28 44.85
C LEU A 45 2.18 -1.31 43.97
N GLU A 46 1.72 -1.52 42.74
CA GLU A 46 2.20 -2.55 41.82
C GLU A 46 2.26 -2.02 40.37
N PRO A 47 3.35 -1.35 39.98
CA PRO A 47 3.52 -0.86 38.62
C PRO A 47 3.83 -1.98 37.64
N VAL A 48 3.26 -1.88 36.43
CA VAL A 48 3.51 -2.83 35.34
C VAL A 48 4.99 -2.82 34.96
N GLY A 49 5.63 -4.00 34.97
CA GLY A 49 7.03 -4.16 34.58
C GLY A 49 8.05 -3.91 35.70
N MET A 50 7.62 -3.69 36.94
CA MET A 50 8.49 -3.64 38.13
C MET A 50 8.17 -4.82 39.06
N ALA A 51 8.47 -6.05 38.59
CA ALA A 51 8.33 -7.24 39.43
C ALA A 51 9.19 -7.10 40.71
N LYS A 52 8.72 -7.68 41.81
CA LYS A 52 9.47 -7.70 43.06
C LYS A 52 10.79 -8.46 42.83
N PRO A 53 11.95 -7.89 43.20
CA PRO A 53 13.23 -8.59 43.07
C PRO A 53 13.27 -9.81 43.98
N ASP A 54 13.98 -10.86 43.53
CA ASP A 54 14.19 -12.08 44.32
C ASP A 54 15.14 -11.81 45.51
N GLY A 55 14.99 -12.58 46.59
CA GLY A 55 15.84 -12.47 47.78
C GLY A 55 15.34 -11.48 48.83
N ALA A 56 16.18 -11.24 49.85
CA ALA A 56 15.86 -10.34 50.97
C ALA A 56 16.16 -8.87 50.60
N PRO A 57 15.43 -7.87 51.12
CA PRO A 57 15.59 -6.46 50.77
C PRO A 57 17.01 -5.91 50.89
N GLU A 58 17.83 -6.48 51.78
CA GLU A 58 19.23 -6.11 52.00
C GLU A 58 20.15 -6.50 50.84
N THR A 59 19.72 -7.45 50.00
CA THR A 59 20.48 -7.97 48.84
C THR A 59 20.12 -7.29 47.52
N TRP A 60 19.10 -6.43 47.52
CA TRP A 60 18.61 -5.78 46.30
C TRP A 60 19.54 -4.62 45.88
N ASP A 61 19.87 -4.54 44.59
CA ASP A 61 20.67 -3.46 44.03
C ASP A 61 19.82 -2.21 43.82
N ILE A 62 20.04 -1.16 44.63
CA ILE A 62 19.29 0.09 44.54
C ILE A 62 19.49 0.86 43.22
N LYS A 63 20.53 0.53 42.43
CA LYS A 63 20.70 1.09 41.08
C LYS A 63 19.67 0.52 40.10
N ASP A 64 19.16 -0.68 40.36
CA ASP A 64 18.03 -1.22 39.64
C ASP A 64 16.74 -0.47 40.01
N ARG A 65 16.01 -0.07 38.98
CA ARG A 65 14.80 0.75 39.13
C ARG A 65 13.70 0.03 39.90
N ALA A 66 13.52 -1.28 39.67
CA ALA A 66 12.49 -2.05 40.37
C ALA A 66 12.83 -2.20 41.85
N SER A 67 14.09 -2.51 42.16
CA SER A 67 14.62 -2.58 43.51
C SER A 67 14.46 -1.26 44.28
N ALA A 68 14.82 -0.12 43.68
CA ALA A 68 14.64 1.20 44.29
C ALA A 68 13.16 1.53 44.58
N PHE A 69 12.25 1.11 43.69
CA PHE A 69 10.81 1.27 43.88
C PHE A 69 10.28 0.41 45.04
N HIS A 70 10.64 -0.87 45.11
CA HIS A 70 10.15 -1.77 46.18
C HIS A 70 10.72 -1.39 47.56
N LEU A 71 11.97 -0.94 47.64
CA LEU A 71 12.53 -0.35 48.86
C LEU A 71 11.79 0.93 49.26
N GLY A 72 11.49 1.79 48.29
CA GLY A 72 10.67 3.00 48.49
C GLY A 72 9.28 2.66 49.01
N LYS A 73 8.64 1.62 48.44
CA LYS A 73 7.33 1.13 48.88
C LYS A 73 7.34 0.70 50.34
N MET A 74 8.26 -0.19 50.73
CA MET A 74 8.38 -0.65 52.13
C MET A 74 8.59 0.52 53.09
N TRP A 75 9.37 1.52 52.66
CA TRP A 75 9.62 2.70 53.45
C TRP A 75 8.38 3.57 53.62
N LEU A 76 7.65 3.78 52.53
CA LEU A 76 6.44 4.59 52.52
C LEU A 76 5.30 3.95 53.31
N GLU A 77 5.14 2.62 53.26
CA GLU A 77 4.17 1.89 54.11
C GLU A 77 4.43 2.16 55.59
N LYS A 78 5.69 2.05 56.02
CA LYS A 78 6.09 2.35 57.40
C LYS A 78 5.83 3.82 57.77
N ALA A 79 6.04 4.75 56.84
CA ALA A 79 5.76 6.17 57.06
C ALA A 79 4.25 6.44 57.20
N ILE A 80 3.42 5.80 56.37
CA ILE A 80 1.95 5.88 56.44
C ILE A 80 1.45 5.29 57.76
N ASP A 81 1.96 4.14 58.19
CA ASP A 81 1.56 3.49 59.44
C ASP A 81 1.83 4.40 60.64
N ARG A 82 3.03 4.98 60.70
CA ARG A 82 3.37 5.92 61.78
C ARG A 82 2.55 7.19 61.75
N LEU A 83 2.33 7.77 60.57
CA LEU A 83 1.53 8.97 60.47
C LEU A 83 0.08 8.70 60.89
N SER A 84 -0.44 7.52 60.54
CA SER A 84 -1.77 7.04 60.92
C SER A 84 -1.90 6.78 62.42
N SER A 85 -0.82 6.39 63.11
CA SER A 85 -0.79 6.25 64.57
C SER A 85 -0.51 7.56 65.31
N GLY A 86 -0.34 8.68 64.60
CA GLY A 86 0.00 9.98 65.19
C GLY A 86 1.45 10.08 65.66
N GLU A 87 2.32 9.21 65.16
CA GLU A 87 3.76 9.19 65.41
C GLU A 87 4.55 9.89 64.29
N LEU A 88 5.77 10.31 64.61
CA LEU A 88 6.67 10.91 63.61
C LEU A 88 7.22 9.83 62.65
N PRO A 89 7.03 9.99 61.33
CA PRO A 89 7.64 9.11 60.34
C PRO A 89 9.18 9.14 60.46
N PRO A 90 9.85 8.01 60.28
CA PRO A 90 11.30 7.97 60.36
C PRO A 90 11.94 8.80 59.22
N PRO A 91 13.14 9.39 59.44
CA PRO A 91 13.84 10.16 58.42
C PRO A 91 14.31 9.24 57.29
N ASN A 92 14.15 9.67 56.04
CA ASN A 92 14.57 8.90 54.87
C ASN A 92 16.08 8.58 54.98
N PRO A 93 16.50 7.31 54.82
CA PRO A 93 17.92 6.94 54.93
C PRO A 93 18.79 7.74 53.95
N ASN A 94 19.88 8.32 54.45
CA ASN A 94 20.88 9.00 53.63
C ASN A 94 21.67 7.94 52.84
N ARG A 95 21.29 7.69 51.59
CA ARG A 95 21.88 6.68 50.70
C ARG A 95 22.47 7.37 49.47
N ALA A 96 23.46 6.72 48.84
CA ALA A 96 24.08 7.23 47.61
C ALA A 96 23.13 7.24 46.39
N GLU A 97 22.06 6.43 46.41
CA GLU A 97 21.05 6.37 45.35
C GLU A 97 19.65 6.57 45.98
N PRO A 98 18.78 7.39 45.37
CA PRO A 98 17.51 7.80 45.96
C PRO A 98 16.40 6.74 45.80
N LEU A 99 15.49 6.71 46.78
CA LEU A 99 14.26 5.92 46.71
C LEU A 99 13.29 6.49 45.66
N ARG A 100 12.48 5.62 45.06
CA ARG A 100 11.53 5.97 44.00
C ARG A 100 10.10 5.65 44.42
N TYR A 101 9.18 6.56 44.11
CA TYR A 101 7.76 6.42 44.43
C TYR A 101 6.91 6.75 43.21
N LEU A 102 5.86 5.98 42.93
CA LEU A 102 5.04 6.20 41.73
C LEU A 102 3.62 6.61 42.13
N TYR A 103 3.16 7.73 41.58
CA TYR A 103 1.83 8.30 41.82
C TYR A 103 1.10 8.54 40.51
N HIS A 104 -0.22 8.47 40.55
CA HIS A 104 -1.11 8.98 39.51
C HIS A 104 -1.80 10.24 40.03
N PHE A 105 -1.50 11.38 39.43
CA PHE A 105 -2.24 12.61 39.66
C PHE A 105 -3.33 12.74 38.60
N THR A 106 -4.59 12.92 38.99
CA THR A 106 -5.70 13.04 38.05
C THR A 106 -6.39 14.39 38.19
N THR A 107 -6.86 14.93 37.08
CA THR A 107 -7.61 16.21 36.98
C THR A 107 -9.08 15.95 36.64
N PRO A 108 -10.00 16.93 36.83
CA PRO A 108 -11.41 16.80 36.45
C PRO A 108 -11.65 16.38 35.00
N SER A 109 -10.72 16.73 34.10
CA SER A 109 -10.74 16.31 32.70
C SER A 109 -10.49 14.81 32.46
N HIS A 110 -10.41 14.01 33.54
CA HIS A 110 -9.98 12.61 33.57
C HIS A 110 -8.58 12.37 33.00
N ARG A 111 -7.76 13.41 32.93
CA ARG A 111 -6.36 13.30 32.54
C ARG A 111 -5.53 12.86 33.74
N THR A 112 -4.84 11.74 33.58
CA THR A 112 -3.92 11.19 34.58
C THR A 112 -2.46 11.45 34.20
N TYR A 113 -1.67 11.89 35.17
CA TYR A 113 -0.23 12.11 35.08
C TYR A 113 0.48 11.07 35.95
N PRO A 114 1.11 10.05 35.33
CA PRO A 114 1.97 9.13 36.06
C PRO A 114 3.26 9.85 36.43
N VAL A 115 3.56 9.97 37.72
CA VAL A 115 4.72 10.70 38.24
C VAL A 115 5.58 9.76 39.07
N GLU A 116 6.83 9.58 38.67
CA GLU A 116 7.89 8.97 39.46
C GLU A 116 8.57 10.07 40.28
N LEU A 117 8.34 10.05 41.60
CA LEU A 117 9.00 10.93 42.55
C LEU A 117 10.30 10.32 43.03
N ILE A 118 11.34 11.15 43.04
CA ILE A 118 12.66 10.81 43.52
C ILE A 118 12.98 11.77 44.66
N ASP A 119 13.02 11.23 45.88
CA ASP A 119 13.29 12.02 47.09
C ASP A 119 14.80 12.13 47.30
N TYR A 120 15.32 13.33 47.07
CA TYR A 120 16.71 13.66 47.36
C TYR A 120 16.82 14.18 48.79
N SER A 121 17.09 13.25 49.70
CA SER A 121 17.22 13.53 51.12
C SER A 121 18.63 14.01 51.46
N GLY A 122 18.80 15.31 51.66
CA GLY A 122 20.00 15.89 52.29
C GLY A 122 21.20 16.13 51.39
N GLU A 123 21.23 15.62 50.17
CA GLU A 123 22.40 15.76 49.26
C GLU A 123 22.75 17.20 48.87
N LEU A 124 21.76 18.10 48.80
CA LEU A 124 21.96 19.51 48.49
C LEU A 124 22.50 20.35 49.66
N ILE A 125 22.61 19.77 50.85
CA ILE A 125 22.98 20.49 52.08
C ILE A 125 24.03 19.67 52.86
N ASP A 126 24.83 18.85 52.18
CA ASP A 126 26.01 18.24 52.78
C ASP A 126 27.12 19.30 52.86
N PRO A 127 27.53 19.76 54.06
CA PRO A 127 28.59 20.75 54.22
C PRO A 127 29.98 20.25 53.76
N ALA A 128 30.14 18.95 53.48
CA ALA A 128 31.40 18.38 53.00
C ALA A 128 31.60 18.51 51.48
N ILE A 129 30.55 18.86 50.72
CA ILE A 129 30.60 18.98 49.25
C ILE A 129 30.93 20.43 48.87
N SER A 130 31.91 20.63 47.98
CA SER A 130 32.22 21.97 47.47
C SER A 130 31.05 22.53 46.64
N ASN A 131 30.92 23.85 46.61
CA ASN A 131 29.87 24.54 45.84
C ASN A 131 29.84 24.12 44.35
N ASP A 132 31.01 23.87 43.75
CA ASP A 132 31.13 23.48 42.33
C ASP A 132 30.66 22.03 42.08
N GLU A 133 31.02 21.09 42.98
CA GLU A 133 30.59 19.68 42.89
C GLU A 133 29.09 19.55 43.15
N MET A 134 28.55 20.35 44.08
CA MET A 134 27.12 20.45 44.35
C MET A 134 26.36 20.95 43.12
N ALA A 135 26.85 22.01 42.46
CA ALA A 135 26.25 22.55 41.25
C ALA A 135 26.28 21.56 40.09
N LYS A 136 27.39 20.81 39.94
CA LYS A 136 27.52 19.76 38.92
C LYS A 136 26.52 18.62 39.13
N ARG A 137 26.44 18.06 40.33
CA ARG A 137 25.45 17.01 40.66
C ARG A 137 24.03 17.49 40.49
N LEU A 138 23.75 18.72 40.93
CA LEU A 138 22.44 19.33 40.73
C LEU A 138 22.12 19.39 39.24
N ARG A 139 23.00 19.91 38.37
CA ARG A 139 22.77 19.92 36.91
C ARG A 139 22.56 18.52 36.32
N GLU A 140 23.36 17.55 36.72
CA GLU A 140 23.23 16.16 36.25
C GLU A 140 21.85 15.60 36.62
N HIS A 141 21.42 15.78 37.86
CA HIS A 141 20.07 15.42 38.31
C HIS A 141 19.00 16.18 37.51
N LEU A 142 19.14 17.50 37.39
CA LEU A 142 18.18 18.36 36.68
C LEU A 142 18.03 17.99 35.20
N SER A 143 19.11 17.55 34.54
CA SER A 143 19.07 17.12 33.15
C SER A 143 18.26 15.83 32.92
N ALA A 144 18.12 15.01 33.97
CA ALA A 144 17.43 13.72 33.92
C ALA A 144 15.97 13.79 34.41
N MET A 145 15.54 14.95 34.92
CA MET A 145 14.20 15.17 35.48
C MET A 145 13.29 15.93 34.52
N ASP A 146 12.00 15.68 34.67
CA ASP A 146 10.93 16.40 33.97
C ASP A 146 10.43 17.62 34.74
N GLY A 147 10.74 17.70 36.04
CA GLY A 147 10.29 18.77 36.94
C GLY A 147 10.97 18.69 38.30
N ILE A 148 10.94 19.80 39.03
CA ILE A 148 11.58 19.96 40.33
C ILE A 148 10.57 20.50 41.33
N LEU A 149 10.54 19.93 42.52
CA LEU A 149 9.74 20.37 43.64
C LEU A 149 10.67 20.71 44.80
N VAL A 150 10.66 21.95 45.25
CA VAL A 150 11.45 22.41 46.39
C VAL A 150 10.52 22.65 47.56
N LEU A 151 10.75 21.99 48.70
CA LEU A 151 9.98 22.19 49.92
C LEU A 151 10.70 23.16 50.84
N ALA A 152 10.02 24.25 51.19
CA ALA A 152 10.45 25.18 52.23
C ALA A 152 9.37 25.22 53.30
N GLU A 153 9.74 25.01 54.57
CA GLU A 153 8.77 25.10 55.66
C GLU A 153 8.53 26.55 56.06
N VAL A 154 7.32 26.85 56.53
CA VAL A 154 7.00 28.16 57.10
C VAL A 154 7.11 28.14 58.62
N SER A 155 7.73 29.17 59.21
CA SER A 155 7.72 29.39 60.67
C SER A 155 6.32 29.75 61.18
N ARG A 156 6.11 29.52 62.47
CA ARG A 156 5.01 30.15 63.20
C ARG A 156 5.25 31.66 63.29
N PRO A 157 4.20 32.48 63.36
CA PRO A 157 4.34 33.94 63.48
C PRO A 157 5.25 34.39 64.64
N GLU A 158 5.28 33.62 65.73
CA GLU A 158 6.11 33.86 66.91
C GLU A 158 7.62 33.60 66.66
N ASP A 159 7.95 32.77 65.66
CA ASP A 159 9.29 32.31 65.33
C ASP A 159 9.83 32.94 64.03
N ASP A 160 9.19 34.01 63.53
CA ASP A 160 9.52 34.70 62.26
C ASP A 160 10.99 35.16 62.19
N HIS A 161 11.65 35.34 63.34
CA HIS A 161 13.05 35.78 63.46
C HIS A 161 14.04 34.68 63.89
N SER A 162 13.64 33.40 63.82
CA SER A 162 14.53 32.29 64.16
C SER A 162 15.73 32.22 63.19
N GLN A 163 16.94 32.37 63.75
CA GLN A 163 18.21 32.28 62.99
C GLN A 163 18.41 30.94 62.26
N PRO A 164 18.03 29.77 62.81
CA PRO A 164 18.28 28.48 62.17
C PRO A 164 17.57 28.33 60.82
N LEU A 165 16.28 28.68 60.73
CA LEU A 165 15.53 28.58 59.48
C LEU A 165 16.09 29.53 58.41
N SER A 166 16.45 30.75 58.82
CA SER A 166 17.00 31.77 57.92
C SER A 166 18.33 31.32 57.31
N ALA A 167 19.22 30.71 58.10
CA ALA A 167 20.51 30.20 57.61
C ALA A 167 20.36 29.04 56.62
N GLU A 168 19.32 28.22 56.76
CA GLU A 168 19.10 27.03 55.94
C GLU A 168 18.42 27.32 54.61
N LEU A 169 17.44 28.24 54.62
CA LEU A 169 16.86 28.76 53.37
C LEU A 169 17.93 29.50 52.55
N LEU A 170 18.86 30.20 53.21
CA LEU A 170 20.01 30.81 52.57
C LEU A 170 20.94 29.79 51.90
N LYS A 171 21.16 28.61 52.49
CA LYS A 171 21.94 27.54 51.84
C LYS A 171 21.29 27.01 50.57
N LEU A 172 19.97 26.79 50.61
CA LEU A 172 19.20 26.40 49.42
C LEU A 172 19.23 27.51 48.36
N GLU A 173 19.05 28.77 48.78
CA GLU A 173 19.19 29.93 47.91
C GLU A 173 20.56 29.94 47.22
N GLN A 174 21.65 29.77 47.98
CA GLN A 174 23.02 29.72 47.45
C GLN A 174 23.20 28.58 46.44
N ALA A 175 22.72 27.37 46.74
CA ALA A 175 22.81 26.23 45.83
C ALA A 175 22.17 26.52 44.47
N PHE A 176 20.98 27.11 44.46
CA PHE A 176 20.29 27.48 43.22
C PHE A 176 20.83 28.77 42.57
N ALA A 177 21.42 29.67 43.33
CA ALA A 177 22.10 30.86 42.80
C ALA A 177 23.41 30.51 42.08
N ILE A 178 24.12 29.45 42.48
CA ILE A 178 25.31 28.97 41.77
C ILE A 178 24.96 28.53 40.33
N LEU A 179 23.79 27.93 40.13
CA LEU A 179 23.31 27.56 38.78
C LEU A 179 23.23 28.75 37.83
N LYS A 180 23.01 29.97 38.36
CA LYS A 180 22.93 31.22 37.61
C LYS A 180 24.32 31.80 37.30
N ASN A 181 25.24 31.81 38.26
CA ASN A 181 26.47 32.61 38.19
C ASN A 181 27.53 32.08 37.21
N GLU A 182 27.57 30.78 36.95
CA GLU A 182 28.51 30.20 35.97
C GLU A 182 28.05 30.38 34.50
N ASN A 183 26.74 30.52 34.27
CA ASN A 183 26.17 30.75 32.95
C ASN A 183 26.08 32.26 32.64
N ARG A 184 27.22 32.91 32.39
CA ARG A 184 27.22 34.29 31.87
C ARG A 184 26.73 34.40 30.41
N GLU A 185 26.66 33.28 29.67
CA GLU A 185 26.24 33.25 28.25
C GLU A 185 25.29 32.07 27.88
N GLY A 186 24.81 31.27 28.85
CA GLY A 186 24.03 30.04 28.60
C GLY A 186 22.55 30.11 29.05
N PRO A 187 21.65 29.29 28.47
CA PRO A 187 20.21 29.37 28.74
C PRO A 187 19.87 29.00 30.19
N THR A 188 18.99 29.81 30.80
CA THR A 188 18.21 29.45 32.01
C THR A 188 17.57 28.07 31.84
N LEU A 189 17.48 27.28 32.91
CA LEU A 189 16.95 25.92 32.84
C LEU A 189 15.51 25.90 32.31
N ASP A 190 15.27 25.07 31.28
CA ASP A 190 13.95 24.90 30.66
C ASP A 190 13.21 23.68 31.24
N ILE A 191 13.03 23.72 32.56
CA ILE A 191 12.36 22.68 33.36
C ILE A 191 11.40 23.36 34.35
N PRO A 192 10.19 22.81 34.60
CA PRO A 192 9.28 23.36 35.59
C PRO A 192 9.83 23.17 37.02
N LEU A 193 9.76 24.24 37.81
CA LEU A 193 10.19 24.31 39.19
C LEU A 193 9.06 24.84 40.06
N ALA A 194 8.54 23.98 40.94
CA ALA A 194 7.50 24.33 41.90
C ALA A 194 8.12 24.49 43.30
N LEU A 195 7.91 25.64 43.94
CA LEU A 195 8.24 25.86 45.35
C LEU A 195 7.01 25.59 46.20
N LEU A 196 7.09 24.57 47.05
CA LEU A 196 6.05 24.17 47.99
C LEU A 196 6.36 24.77 49.36
N ILE A 197 5.58 25.79 49.75
CA ILE A 197 5.67 26.38 51.09
C ILE A 197 4.84 25.51 52.04
N ASN A 198 5.52 24.58 52.69
CA ASN A 198 4.91 23.56 53.53
C ASN A 198 4.63 24.05 54.96
N LYS A 199 3.72 23.34 55.65
CA LYS A 199 3.23 23.65 57.00
C LYS A 199 2.45 24.96 57.04
N TRP A 200 1.76 25.29 55.94
CA TRP A 200 1.03 26.54 55.77
C TRP A 200 -0.06 26.78 56.83
N ASP A 201 -0.57 25.68 57.41
CA ASP A 201 -1.45 25.64 58.57
C ASP A 201 -0.90 26.34 59.82
N ARG A 202 0.42 26.58 59.92
CA ARG A 202 1.02 27.39 60.99
C ARG A 202 0.69 28.88 60.88
N ARG A 203 0.29 29.36 59.71
CA ARG A 203 0.00 30.77 59.44
C ARG A 203 -1.46 31.06 59.14
N SER A 204 -2.17 30.10 58.57
CA SER A 204 -3.56 30.29 58.15
C SER A 204 -4.45 29.19 58.69
N SER A 205 -5.65 29.57 59.11
CA SER A 205 -6.75 28.62 59.30
C SER A 205 -7.26 28.21 57.91
N LEU A 206 -6.71 27.10 57.41
CA LEU A 206 -6.85 26.64 56.03
C LEU A 206 -8.30 26.65 55.54
N ARG A 207 -8.56 27.44 54.49
CA ARG A 207 -9.91 27.55 53.88
C ARG A 207 -10.06 26.60 52.69
N TYR A 208 -10.40 25.35 52.97
CA TYR A 208 -10.53 24.30 51.95
C TYR A 208 -11.52 24.66 50.83
N THR A 209 -12.65 25.34 51.10
CA THR A 209 -13.65 25.66 50.06
C THR A 209 -13.23 26.79 49.12
N THR A 210 -12.21 27.58 49.48
CA THR A 210 -11.75 28.74 48.71
C THR A 210 -10.22 28.77 48.69
N PRO A 211 -9.55 27.82 48.02
CA PRO A 211 -8.10 27.69 48.06
C PRO A 211 -7.38 28.93 47.50
N GLU A 212 -7.99 29.65 46.56
CA GLU A 212 -7.50 30.92 45.99
C GLU A 212 -7.16 31.98 47.06
N ASN A 213 -7.88 31.99 48.18
CA ASN A 213 -7.59 32.90 49.29
C ASN A 213 -6.23 32.59 49.93
N GLU A 214 -5.84 31.32 50.02
CA GLU A 214 -4.53 30.93 50.57
C GLU A 214 -3.38 31.32 49.64
N TYR A 215 -3.61 31.28 48.32
CA TYR A 215 -2.64 31.81 47.34
C TYR A 215 -2.45 33.31 47.48
N LEU A 216 -3.52 34.06 47.74
CA LEU A 216 -3.45 35.50 48.01
C LEU A 216 -2.71 35.80 49.32
N GLU A 217 -2.99 35.05 50.39
CA GLU A 217 -2.26 35.18 51.66
C GLU A 217 -0.79 34.81 51.53
N LEU A 218 -0.45 33.80 50.71
CA LEU A 218 0.94 33.49 50.38
C LEU A 218 1.64 34.65 49.67
N GLN A 219 0.97 35.32 48.71
CA GLN A 219 1.53 36.50 48.06
C GLN A 219 1.78 37.63 49.06
N LYS A 220 0.79 37.94 49.91
CA LYS A 220 0.95 38.94 50.99
C LYS A 220 2.09 38.59 51.94
N PHE A 221 2.26 37.32 52.28
CA PHE A 221 3.36 36.84 53.12
C PHE A 221 4.71 37.12 52.47
N LEU A 222 4.88 36.78 51.19
CA LEU A 222 6.14 37.00 50.45
C LEU A 222 6.44 38.49 50.22
N GLU A 223 5.44 39.36 50.25
CA GLU A 223 5.57 40.81 50.10
C GLU A 223 5.71 41.57 51.44
N LYS A 224 5.58 40.88 52.58
CA LYS A 224 5.68 41.46 53.92
C LYS A 224 7.03 42.16 54.12
N LYS A 225 7.02 43.26 54.90
CA LYS A 225 8.23 43.97 55.36
C LYS A 225 8.37 43.85 56.89
N PRO A 226 9.55 43.49 57.44
CA PRO A 226 10.76 43.06 56.73
C PRO A 226 10.53 41.77 55.92
N GLU A 227 11.33 41.58 54.87
CA GLU A 227 11.15 40.46 53.93
C GLU A 227 11.33 39.11 54.65
N PRO A 228 10.43 38.14 54.40
CA PRO A 228 10.60 36.82 54.97
C PRO A 228 11.82 36.12 54.35
N PRO A 229 12.49 35.20 55.09
CA PRO A 229 13.61 34.42 54.57
C PRO A 229 13.31 33.68 53.26
N HIS A 230 12.04 33.32 53.01
CA HIS A 230 11.58 32.68 51.79
C HIS A 230 11.72 33.54 50.54
N LYS A 231 11.76 34.87 50.66
CA LYS A 231 11.79 35.79 49.52
C LYS A 231 13.07 35.64 48.70
N GLY A 232 14.23 35.51 49.37
CA GLY A 232 15.52 35.27 48.72
C GLY A 232 15.52 33.97 47.92
N LEU A 233 15.01 32.89 48.52
CA LEU A 233 14.86 31.60 47.83
C LEU A 233 13.90 31.69 46.62
N VAL A 234 12.76 32.37 46.76
CA VAL A 234 11.81 32.60 45.65
C VAL A 234 12.52 33.28 44.49
N ASP A 235 13.28 34.34 44.76
CA ASP A 235 13.98 35.08 43.71
C ASP A 235 15.08 34.23 43.07
N ALA A 236 15.88 33.51 43.86
CA ALA A 236 16.90 32.61 43.33
C ALA A 236 16.30 31.55 42.39
N LEU A 237 15.22 30.88 42.81
CA LEU A 237 14.56 29.85 42.00
C LEU A 237 13.91 30.43 40.74
N LYS A 238 13.18 31.55 40.88
CA LYS A 238 12.51 32.23 39.76
C LYS A 238 13.47 32.66 38.67
N TYR A 239 14.68 33.09 39.03
CA TYR A 239 15.70 33.51 38.06
C TYR A 239 16.61 32.38 37.56
N SER A 240 16.50 31.17 38.10
CA SER A 240 17.25 29.99 37.62
C SER A 240 16.58 29.23 36.48
N VAL A 241 15.30 29.50 36.22
CA VAL A 241 14.50 28.90 35.14
C VAL A 241 13.94 29.97 34.19
N THR A 242 13.40 29.56 33.04
CA THR A 242 12.73 30.51 32.13
C THR A 242 11.47 31.11 32.78
N LYS A 243 11.08 32.32 32.37
CA LYS A 243 10.09 33.20 33.06
C LYS A 243 8.75 32.53 33.42
N GLU A 244 8.33 31.50 32.70
CA GLU A 244 7.06 30.80 32.88
C GLU A 244 7.18 29.44 33.58
N ASN A 245 8.41 29.02 33.91
CA ASN A 245 8.70 27.70 34.45
C ASN A 245 8.82 27.69 35.98
N PHE A 246 8.36 28.72 36.68
CA PHE A 246 8.39 28.82 38.14
C PHE A 246 7.03 29.18 38.73
N GLN A 247 6.60 28.47 39.77
CA GLN A 247 5.40 28.80 40.55
C GLN A 247 5.54 28.39 42.02
N VAL A 248 4.89 29.13 42.91
CA VAL A 248 4.88 28.89 44.36
C VAL A 248 3.49 28.45 44.81
N PHE A 249 3.44 27.47 45.71
CA PHE A 249 2.22 26.84 46.18
C PHE A 249 2.19 26.79 47.72
N PRO A 250 1.11 27.24 48.38
CA PRO A 250 0.92 27.02 49.80
C PRO A 250 0.42 25.59 50.01
N VAL A 251 1.14 24.80 50.82
CA VAL A 251 0.78 23.40 51.05
C VAL A 251 0.83 23.03 52.52
N SER A 252 0.02 22.06 52.91
CA SER A 252 0.11 21.43 54.22
C SER A 252 -0.12 19.93 54.11
N ALA A 253 0.87 19.15 54.54
CA ALA A 253 0.74 17.70 54.62
C ALA A 253 -0.34 17.27 55.61
N PHE A 254 -0.43 17.92 56.77
CA PHE A 254 -1.33 17.50 57.85
C PHE A 254 -2.70 18.16 57.77
N GLY A 255 -2.78 19.35 57.16
CA GLY A 255 -3.91 20.23 57.39
C GLY A 255 -3.81 20.87 58.77
N GLU A 256 -4.90 20.85 59.52
CA GLU A 256 -4.86 21.23 60.94
C GLU A 256 -3.94 20.28 61.72
N HIS A 257 -2.97 20.87 62.44
CA HIS A 257 -2.05 20.14 63.31
C HIS A 257 -2.36 20.38 64.79
N GLU A 258 -1.89 19.46 65.63
CA GLU A 258 -1.80 19.64 67.08
C GLU A 258 -0.40 19.32 67.59
N LEU A 259 -0.08 19.85 68.76
CA LEU A 259 1.21 19.64 69.41
C LEU A 259 1.08 18.56 70.47
N ALA A 260 1.93 17.54 70.37
CA ALA A 260 2.01 16.46 71.34
C ALA A 260 3.44 16.36 71.87
N SER A 261 3.59 15.90 73.12
CA SER A 261 4.90 15.53 73.65
C SER A 261 5.28 14.15 73.13
N GLY A 262 6.39 14.06 72.42
CA GLY A 262 7.00 12.82 71.95
C GLY A 262 7.67 12.03 73.08
N ALA A 263 8.17 10.83 72.75
CA ALA A 263 8.78 9.90 73.72
C ALA A 263 9.99 10.50 74.47
N ASP A 264 10.70 11.45 73.87
CA ASP A 264 11.89 12.11 74.44
C ASP A 264 11.58 13.50 75.03
N ASN A 265 10.32 13.78 75.39
CA ASN A 265 9.85 15.11 75.83
C ASN A 265 9.99 16.22 74.77
N THR A 266 10.23 15.84 73.50
CA THR A 266 10.27 16.75 72.36
C THR A 266 8.86 17.08 71.89
N ILE A 267 8.59 18.35 71.58
CA ILE A 267 7.29 18.74 71.02
C ILE A 267 7.25 18.29 69.55
N ILE A 268 6.30 17.42 69.22
CA ILE A 268 6.06 16.94 67.86
C ILE A 268 4.74 17.51 67.33
N GLU A 269 4.74 17.87 66.05
CA GLU A 269 3.52 18.22 65.30
C GLU A 269 2.93 16.93 64.75
N ARG A 270 1.63 16.72 64.96
CA ARG A 270 0.88 15.60 64.39
C ARG A 270 -0.44 16.08 63.79
N PRO A 271 -0.99 15.38 62.78
CA PRO A 271 -2.27 15.74 62.19
C PRO A 271 -3.41 15.58 63.21
N ARG A 272 -4.37 16.49 63.18
CA ARG A 272 -5.57 16.43 64.04
C ARG A 272 -6.54 15.33 63.62
N SER A 273 -6.56 14.98 62.33
CA SER A 273 -7.37 13.91 61.74
C SER A 273 -6.56 13.17 60.68
N VAL A 274 -6.67 11.83 60.64
CA VAL A 274 -5.93 10.96 59.71
C VAL A 274 -6.82 10.14 58.76
N SER A 275 -8.16 10.15 58.94
CA SER A 275 -9.08 9.39 58.07
C SER A 275 -10.44 10.09 57.89
N PRO A 276 -10.57 11.01 56.92
CA PRO A 276 -9.53 11.44 56.00
C PRO A 276 -8.52 12.40 56.63
N LEU A 277 -7.31 12.43 56.08
CA LEU A 277 -6.29 13.45 56.35
C LEU A 277 -6.76 14.79 55.77
N GLN A 278 -6.61 15.88 56.51
CA GLN A 278 -7.05 17.21 56.07
C GLN A 278 -5.97 17.95 55.26
N SER A 279 -5.19 17.25 54.45
CA SER A 279 -4.13 17.87 53.67
C SER A 279 -4.65 18.99 52.76
N PHE A 280 -3.80 19.99 52.50
CA PHE A 280 -4.15 21.16 51.68
C PHE A 280 -3.13 21.36 50.56
N GLY A 281 -3.64 21.52 49.33
CA GLY A 281 -2.87 21.93 48.14
C GLY A 281 -1.77 20.97 47.69
N LEU A 282 -1.75 19.72 48.17
CA LEU A 282 -0.63 18.80 47.92
C LEU A 282 -0.48 18.45 46.43
N GLU A 283 -1.57 18.33 45.69
CA GLU A 283 -1.58 17.92 44.29
C GLU A 283 -1.15 19.05 43.33
N ASP A 284 -1.37 20.31 43.73
CA ASP A 284 -1.30 21.48 42.86
C ASP A 284 0.07 21.62 42.16
N GLY A 285 1.15 21.57 42.94
CA GLY A 285 2.50 21.72 42.40
C GLY A 285 2.91 20.60 41.43
N PHE A 286 2.43 19.38 41.67
CA PHE A 286 2.75 18.22 40.83
C PHE A 286 2.01 18.27 39.49
N ILE A 287 0.70 18.58 39.53
CA ILE A 287 -0.12 18.72 38.33
C ILE A 287 0.38 19.88 37.48
N TRP A 288 0.65 21.02 38.10
CA TRP A 288 1.22 22.18 37.41
C TRP A 288 2.55 21.86 36.74
N ALA A 289 3.47 21.19 37.45
CA ALA A 289 4.77 20.83 36.89
C ALA A 289 4.62 19.89 35.68
N ALA A 290 3.72 18.91 35.73
CA ALA A 290 3.47 18.00 34.61
C ALA A 290 2.88 18.73 33.39
N GLN A 291 1.88 19.59 33.62
CA GLN A 291 1.29 20.42 32.58
C GLN A 291 2.31 21.35 31.93
N ARG A 292 3.17 21.98 32.74
CA ARG A 292 4.19 22.89 32.26
C ARG A 292 5.28 22.16 31.46
N ARG A 293 5.70 20.96 31.89
CA ARG A 293 6.62 20.11 31.11
C ARG A 293 6.07 19.79 29.73
N ASP A 294 4.78 19.49 29.63
CA ASP A 294 4.16 19.24 28.33
C ASP A 294 4.16 20.49 27.44
N ASN A 295 3.89 21.66 27.99
CA ASN A 295 3.93 22.92 27.24
C ASN A 295 5.34 23.22 26.70
N ILE A 296 6.37 22.95 27.50
CA ILE A 296 7.77 23.03 27.07
C ILE A 296 8.05 22.05 25.92
N ASP A 297 7.63 20.78 26.06
CA ASP A 297 7.82 19.77 25.02
C ASP A 297 7.10 20.13 23.70
N ILE A 298 5.89 20.68 23.78
CA ILE A 298 5.11 21.17 22.62
C ILE A 298 5.85 22.32 21.93
N THR A 299 6.35 23.29 22.71
CA THR A 299 7.05 24.46 22.19
C THR A 299 8.35 24.04 21.48
N ASN A 300 9.16 23.21 22.14
CA ASN A 300 10.40 22.67 21.59
C ASN A 300 10.17 21.80 20.34
N PHE A 301 9.06 21.06 20.29
CA PHE A 301 8.66 20.32 19.08
C PHE A 301 8.30 21.28 17.93
N ARG A 302 7.48 22.30 18.19
CA ARG A 302 7.08 23.29 17.17
C ARG A 302 8.26 24.05 16.61
N GLU A 303 9.20 24.47 17.44
CA GLU A 303 10.41 25.17 16.99
C GLU A 303 11.28 24.29 16.10
N ARG A 304 11.47 23.01 16.44
CA ARG A 304 12.23 22.08 15.61
C ARG A 304 11.54 21.80 14.28
N VAL A 305 10.21 21.66 14.29
CA VAL A 305 9.41 21.58 13.05
C VAL A 305 9.60 22.84 12.22
N ALA A 306 9.51 24.03 12.82
CA ALA A 306 9.68 25.30 12.13
C ALA A 306 11.07 25.45 11.50
N LYS A 307 12.13 25.16 12.26
CA LYS A 307 13.54 25.19 11.78
C LYS A 307 13.77 24.25 10.60
N LYS A 308 13.14 23.07 10.59
CA LYS A 308 13.26 22.11 9.47
C LYS A 308 12.31 22.41 8.30
N SER A 309 11.23 23.15 8.51
CA SER A 309 10.25 23.49 7.47
C SER A 309 10.70 24.58 6.49
N GLY A 310 11.91 25.12 6.64
CA GLY A 310 12.50 26.09 5.70
C GLY A 310 12.71 25.50 4.29
N TRP A 311 12.62 26.38 3.29
CA TRP A 311 12.73 26.15 1.84
C TRP A 311 14.15 25.70 1.38
N CYS A 312 14.84 24.84 2.12
CA CYS A 312 16.11 24.25 1.72
C CYS A 312 15.89 22.81 1.24
N PHE A 313 15.39 22.67 0.01
CA PHE A 313 15.11 21.38 -0.64
C PHE A 313 16.33 20.43 -0.65
N LEU A 314 17.56 20.95 -0.66
CA LEU A 314 18.79 20.15 -0.63
C LEU A 314 19.15 19.59 0.76
N LYS A 315 18.77 20.27 1.86
CA LYS A 315 19.11 19.80 3.23
C LYS A 315 18.16 18.72 3.75
N ASN A 316 16.97 18.61 3.17
CA ASN A 316 15.89 17.72 3.62
C ASN A 316 15.53 16.62 2.60
N ALA A 317 16.39 16.36 1.61
CA ALA A 317 16.08 15.48 0.48
C ALA A 317 15.81 14.00 0.86
N SER A 318 16.15 13.59 2.08
CA SER A 318 15.92 12.22 2.56
C SER A 318 14.76 12.17 3.56
N VAL A 319 13.71 11.43 3.19
CA VAL A 319 12.58 11.06 4.04
C VAL A 319 13.06 10.32 5.30
N ILE A 320 14.18 9.59 5.20
CA ILE A 320 14.78 8.81 6.28
C ILE A 320 15.23 9.73 7.44
N PHE A 321 15.80 10.90 7.16
CA PHE A 321 16.21 11.87 8.20
C PHE A 321 15.03 12.58 8.89
N SER A 322 13.79 12.36 8.43
CA SER A 322 12.57 12.93 9.00
C SER A 322 11.82 12.00 9.95
N ILE A 323 12.13 10.69 9.94
CA ILE A 323 11.48 9.68 10.79
C ILE A 323 11.57 9.99 12.29
N PRO A 324 12.71 10.45 12.84
CA PRO A 324 12.81 10.72 14.28
C PRO A 324 11.82 11.79 14.76
N LEU A 325 11.66 12.88 14.01
CA LEU A 325 10.77 13.99 14.39
C LEU A 325 9.30 13.57 14.27
N ILE A 326 8.96 12.71 13.30
CA ILE A 326 7.60 12.15 13.16
C ILE A 326 7.28 11.23 14.34
N ARG A 327 8.22 10.36 14.74
CA ARG A 327 8.06 9.48 15.90
C ARG A 327 7.90 10.28 17.18
N GLU A 328 8.70 11.31 17.36
CA GLU A 328 8.61 12.24 18.49
C GLU A 328 7.25 12.93 18.55
N GLY A 329 6.78 13.54 17.45
CA GLY A 329 5.48 14.20 17.38
C GLY A 329 4.31 13.27 17.68
N ARG A 330 4.34 12.03 17.17
CA ARG A 330 3.32 11.01 17.49
C ARG A 330 3.37 10.59 18.96
N THR A 331 4.56 10.44 19.52
CA THR A 331 4.74 10.07 20.93
C THR A 331 4.23 11.19 21.85
N LEU A 332 4.51 12.45 21.49
CA LEU A 332 4.01 13.61 22.21
C LEU A 332 2.48 13.73 22.12
N ALA A 333 1.89 13.57 20.93
CA ALA A 333 0.45 13.61 20.73
C ALA A 333 -0.32 12.54 21.53
N ARG A 334 0.28 11.36 21.74
CA ARG A 334 -0.31 10.26 22.54
C ARG A 334 -0.41 10.56 24.04
N ARG A 335 0.28 11.58 24.55
CA ARG A 335 0.20 11.96 25.98
C ARG A 335 -1.10 12.71 26.32
N PHE A 336 -1.81 13.18 25.31
CA PHE A 336 -2.97 14.04 25.47
C PHE A 336 -4.26 13.30 25.09
N PRO A 337 -5.39 13.61 25.75
CA PRO A 337 -6.70 13.09 25.35
C PRO A 337 -7.05 13.45 23.89
N ASP A 338 -7.87 12.62 23.24
CA ASP A 338 -8.17 12.75 21.80
C ASP A 338 -8.75 14.11 21.39
N LYS A 339 -9.47 14.78 22.30
CA LYS A 339 -10.13 16.06 22.05
C LYS A 339 -9.41 17.27 22.68
N SER A 340 -8.17 17.10 23.12
CA SER A 340 -7.44 18.18 23.78
C SER A 340 -6.88 19.20 22.78
N THR A 341 -6.78 20.45 23.24
CA THR A 341 -6.16 21.56 22.50
C THR A 341 -4.69 21.29 22.19
N GLU A 342 -3.97 20.72 23.16
CA GLU A 342 -2.54 20.37 23.06
C GLU A 342 -2.30 19.32 21.98
N LYS A 343 -3.12 18.26 21.97
CA LYS A 343 -3.05 17.21 20.94
C LYS A 343 -3.22 17.81 19.55
N THR A 344 -4.23 18.66 19.40
CA THR A 344 -4.53 19.35 18.15
C THR A 344 -3.36 20.23 17.70
N ILE A 345 -2.70 20.94 18.61
CA ILE A 345 -1.51 21.75 18.32
C ILE A 345 -0.37 20.88 17.78
N VAL A 346 -0.07 19.76 18.44
CA VAL A 346 1.00 18.83 18.03
C VAL A 346 0.69 18.18 16.69
N GLU A 347 -0.54 17.69 16.49
CA GLU A 347 -0.97 17.07 15.24
C GLU A 347 -0.95 18.06 14.07
N ASN A 348 -1.36 19.31 14.29
CA ASN A 348 -1.29 20.35 13.26
C ASN A 348 0.16 20.68 12.87
N ALA A 349 1.08 20.74 13.83
CA ALA A 349 2.50 20.91 13.54
C ALA A 349 3.05 19.72 12.74
N LEU A 350 2.67 18.49 13.11
CA LEU A 350 3.08 17.27 12.40
C LEU A 350 2.52 17.22 10.97
N LYS A 351 1.24 17.57 10.78
CA LYS A 351 0.61 17.65 9.44
C LYS A 351 1.32 18.65 8.54
N ARG A 352 1.62 19.86 9.04
CA ARG A 352 2.39 20.86 8.30
C ARG A 352 3.77 20.33 7.90
N TYR A 353 4.47 19.68 8.82
CA TYR A 353 5.77 19.08 8.53
C TYR A 353 5.70 17.99 7.44
N LEU A 354 4.69 17.11 7.50
CA LEU A 354 4.48 16.06 6.50
C LEU A 354 4.14 16.64 5.12
N LEU A 355 3.32 17.69 5.06
CA LEU A 355 3.03 18.40 3.80
C LEU A 355 4.29 19.01 3.20
N THR A 356 5.15 19.62 4.01
CA THR A 356 6.45 20.16 3.55
C THR A 356 7.36 19.06 3.01
N ILE A 357 7.42 17.90 3.66
CA ILE A 357 8.19 16.74 3.16
C ILE A 357 7.63 16.26 1.82
N GLY A 358 6.30 16.11 1.72
CA GLY A 358 5.64 15.68 0.48
C GLY A 358 5.90 16.63 -0.68
N ALA A 359 5.80 17.94 -0.44
CA ALA A 359 6.11 18.97 -1.43
C ALA A 359 7.59 18.91 -1.87
N ASN A 360 8.53 18.78 -0.94
CA ASN A 360 9.95 18.66 -1.26
C ASN A 360 10.27 17.40 -2.06
N ALA A 361 9.63 16.26 -1.75
CA ALA A 361 9.79 15.02 -2.52
C ALA A 361 9.28 15.17 -3.96
N LEU A 362 8.13 15.83 -4.15
CA LEU A 362 7.61 16.15 -5.48
C LEU A 362 8.53 17.08 -6.27
N CYS A 363 9.06 18.14 -5.63
CA CYS A 363 10.03 19.02 -6.27
C CYS A 363 11.32 18.28 -6.67
N PHE A 364 11.82 17.39 -5.82
CA PHE A 364 13.00 16.58 -6.13
C PHE A 364 12.75 15.64 -7.31
N LEU A 365 11.60 14.97 -7.34
CA LEU A 365 11.19 14.13 -8.47
C LEU A 365 11.05 14.95 -9.76
N ALA A 366 10.48 16.15 -9.70
CA ALA A 366 10.36 17.04 -10.85
C ALA A 366 11.75 17.45 -11.38
N ILE A 367 12.68 17.83 -10.51
CA ILE A 367 14.06 18.17 -10.90
C ILE A 367 14.76 16.95 -11.51
N ALA A 368 14.63 15.77 -10.90
CA ALA A 368 15.22 14.54 -11.44
C ALA A 368 14.64 14.21 -12.83
N CYS A 369 13.33 14.39 -13.04
CA CYS A 369 12.70 14.22 -14.34
C CYS A 369 13.24 15.23 -15.37
N VAL A 370 13.44 16.49 -14.98
CA VAL A 370 14.02 17.52 -15.87
C VAL A 370 15.45 17.15 -16.24
N VAL A 371 16.31 16.80 -15.28
CA VAL A 371 17.70 16.42 -15.53
C VAL A 371 17.77 15.19 -16.43
N PHE A 372 16.94 14.18 -16.17
CA PHE A 372 16.83 12.99 -16.99
C PHE A 372 16.40 13.32 -18.42
N SER A 373 15.37 14.17 -18.58
CA SER A 373 14.86 14.60 -19.89
C SER A 373 15.88 15.40 -20.69
N VAL A 374 16.66 16.27 -20.03
CA VAL A 374 17.75 17.04 -20.67
C VAL A 374 18.87 16.10 -21.14
N GLY A 375 19.23 15.10 -20.32
CA GLY A 375 20.22 14.10 -20.70
C GLY A 375 19.82 13.29 -21.93
N GLU A 376 18.56 12.81 -21.98
CA GLU A 376 18.02 12.14 -23.18
C GLU A 376 18.03 13.08 -24.39
N GLY A 377 17.61 14.34 -24.21
CA GLY A 377 17.59 15.35 -25.29
C GLY A 377 18.94 15.59 -25.96
N ILE A 378 20.02 15.66 -25.18
CA ILE A 378 21.38 15.83 -25.72
C ILE A 378 21.78 14.60 -26.54
N ALA A 379 21.56 13.40 -26.03
CA ALA A 379 21.91 12.15 -26.71
C ALA A 379 21.15 11.99 -28.05
N ASP A 380 19.85 12.33 -28.06
CA ASP A 380 19.01 12.23 -29.25
C ASP A 380 19.43 13.21 -30.35
N ASN A 381 19.79 14.44 -29.98
CA ASN A 381 20.25 15.44 -30.95
C ASN A 381 21.53 14.99 -31.69
N PHE A 382 22.47 14.34 -30.99
CA PHE A 382 23.64 13.76 -31.64
C PHE A 382 23.28 12.66 -32.64
N ARG A 383 22.32 11.80 -32.29
CA ARG A 383 21.85 10.71 -33.17
C ARG A 383 21.07 11.23 -34.37
N TYR A 384 20.22 12.23 -34.17
CA TYR A 384 19.46 12.87 -35.25
C TYR A 384 20.37 13.47 -36.33
N ARG A 385 21.45 14.16 -35.94
CA ARG A 385 22.42 14.69 -36.90
C ARG A 385 23.06 13.59 -37.76
N SER A 386 23.31 12.42 -37.19
CA SER A 386 23.81 11.28 -37.96
C SER A 386 22.78 10.76 -38.96
N ILE A 387 21.50 10.75 -38.61
CA ILE A 387 20.41 10.27 -39.49
C ILE A 387 20.20 11.23 -40.66
N LEU A 388 20.25 12.54 -40.41
CA LEU A 388 20.17 13.55 -41.47
C LEU A 388 21.29 13.36 -42.50
N SER A 389 22.51 13.06 -42.06
CA SER A 389 23.62 12.79 -42.98
C SER A 389 23.39 11.54 -43.84
N ALA A 390 22.86 10.45 -43.28
CA ALA A 390 22.54 9.24 -44.01
C ALA A 390 21.35 9.42 -44.98
N LYS A 391 20.37 10.25 -44.61
CA LYS A 391 19.21 10.59 -45.44
C LYS A 391 19.62 11.32 -46.71
N SER A 392 20.60 12.23 -46.60
CA SER A 392 21.10 13.01 -47.73
C SER A 392 22.10 12.26 -48.64
N ASP A 393 22.59 11.10 -48.24
CA ASP A 393 23.65 10.38 -48.96
C ASP A 393 23.06 9.32 -49.94
N PRO A 394 23.24 9.48 -51.28
CA PRO A 394 22.87 8.49 -52.31
C PRO A 394 23.57 7.12 -52.16
N GLN A 395 24.72 7.07 -51.49
CA GLN A 395 25.61 5.91 -51.36
C GLN A 395 25.66 5.35 -49.93
N ALA A 396 24.70 5.71 -49.07
CA ALA A 396 24.65 5.22 -47.69
C ALA A 396 24.69 3.68 -47.66
N THR A 397 25.63 3.12 -46.89
CA THR A 397 25.82 1.67 -46.81
C THR A 397 24.64 0.98 -46.12
N HIS A 398 24.37 -0.27 -46.50
CA HIS A 398 23.31 -1.08 -45.90
C HIS A 398 23.41 -1.16 -44.37
N GLN A 399 24.63 -1.27 -43.83
CA GLN A 399 24.85 -1.30 -42.38
C GLN A 399 24.45 0.01 -41.70
N LYS A 400 24.80 1.15 -42.29
CA LYS A 400 24.49 2.46 -41.72
C LYS A 400 22.98 2.72 -41.68
N LEU A 401 22.25 2.36 -42.75
CA LEU A 401 20.79 2.43 -42.78
C LEU A 401 20.13 1.56 -41.70
N LYS A 402 20.64 0.34 -41.48
CA LYS A 402 20.12 -0.58 -40.45
C LYS A 402 20.32 -0.06 -39.02
N GLU A 403 21.47 0.55 -38.72
CA GLU A 403 21.74 1.18 -37.43
C GLU A 403 20.78 2.35 -37.16
N ASP A 404 20.58 3.19 -38.17
CA ASP A 404 19.71 4.36 -38.09
C ASP A 404 18.22 3.95 -37.99
N GLU A 405 17.77 2.91 -38.72
CA GLU A 405 16.44 2.31 -38.57
C GLU A 405 16.18 1.80 -37.15
N THR A 406 17.17 1.13 -36.55
CA THR A 406 17.03 0.55 -35.21
C THR A 406 16.81 1.64 -34.18
N TRP A 407 17.58 2.73 -34.29
CA TRP A 407 17.42 3.89 -33.41
C TRP A 407 16.06 4.57 -33.64
N LEU A 408 15.67 4.83 -34.89
CA LEU A 408 14.39 5.46 -35.24
C LEU A 408 13.18 4.64 -34.74
N ALA A 409 13.23 3.32 -34.90
CA ALA A 409 12.20 2.42 -34.39
C ALA A 409 12.11 2.45 -32.86
N SER A 410 13.26 2.56 -32.16
CA SER A 410 13.30 2.69 -30.71
C SER A 410 12.75 4.04 -30.23
N TYR A 411 13.08 5.13 -30.93
CA TYR A 411 12.64 6.49 -30.65
C TYR A 411 11.13 6.66 -30.84
N TYR A 412 10.60 6.10 -31.94
CA TYR A 412 9.17 6.11 -32.25
C TYR A 412 8.35 5.28 -31.26
N ARG A 413 8.80 4.05 -30.93
CA ARG A 413 8.07 3.15 -30.02
C ARG A 413 8.24 3.50 -28.54
N ALA A 414 9.11 4.46 -28.21
CA ALA A 414 9.34 4.86 -26.83
C ALA A 414 8.04 5.40 -26.20
N PRO A 415 7.76 5.09 -24.92
CA PRO A 415 6.62 5.63 -24.18
C PRO A 415 6.60 7.16 -24.22
N PHE A 416 5.41 7.77 -24.09
CA PHE A 416 5.23 9.23 -24.24
C PHE A 416 6.10 10.08 -23.29
N TYR A 417 6.54 9.52 -22.17
CA TYR A 417 7.36 10.20 -21.18
C TYR A 417 8.87 10.15 -21.47
N ARG A 418 9.30 9.41 -22.50
CA ARG A 418 10.70 9.40 -22.97
C ARG A 418 10.86 10.35 -24.16
N HIS A 419 12.05 10.92 -24.29
CA HIS A 419 12.38 11.83 -25.39
C HIS A 419 11.46 13.06 -25.47
N ILE A 420 10.85 13.51 -24.36
CA ILE A 420 9.87 14.61 -24.35
C ILE A 420 10.46 15.88 -24.98
N LEU A 421 11.66 16.26 -24.55
CA LEU A 421 12.35 17.44 -25.08
C LEU A 421 12.77 17.23 -26.54
N SER A 422 13.22 16.03 -26.90
CA SER A 422 13.64 15.69 -28.26
C SER A 422 12.47 15.73 -29.25
N ARG A 423 11.29 15.24 -28.84
CA ARG A 423 10.06 15.29 -29.64
C ARG A 423 9.55 16.70 -29.87
N LEU A 424 9.86 17.63 -28.94
CA LEU A 424 9.45 19.02 -29.05
C LEU A 424 10.46 19.90 -29.80
N LEU A 425 11.75 19.57 -29.74
CA LEU A 425 12.84 20.44 -30.23
C LEU A 425 13.66 19.86 -31.39
N VAL A 426 13.65 18.54 -31.60
CA VAL A 426 14.58 17.86 -32.53
C VAL A 426 13.83 17.20 -33.69
N MET A 427 12.98 16.22 -33.40
CA MET A 427 12.26 15.45 -34.42
C MET A 427 10.99 14.88 -33.80
N ASP A 428 9.84 15.20 -34.38
CA ASP A 428 8.57 14.68 -33.90
C ASP A 428 8.37 13.20 -34.27
N SER A 429 7.33 12.57 -33.71
CA SER A 429 7.07 11.14 -33.91
C SER A 429 6.69 10.79 -35.35
N ASP A 430 6.05 11.71 -36.07
CA ASP A 430 5.56 11.47 -37.43
C ASP A 430 6.72 11.60 -38.43
N GLU A 431 7.60 12.58 -38.24
CA GLU A 431 8.85 12.74 -38.99
C GLU A 431 9.80 11.56 -38.79
N ALA A 432 9.91 11.06 -37.55
CA ALA A 432 10.69 9.86 -37.25
C ALA A 432 10.14 8.62 -37.96
N MET A 433 8.81 8.46 -37.96
CA MET A 433 8.13 7.34 -38.64
C MET A 433 8.27 7.43 -40.16
N ALA A 434 8.09 8.61 -40.74
CA ALA A 434 8.26 8.85 -42.16
C ALA A 434 9.71 8.58 -42.62
N THR A 435 10.68 9.05 -41.83
CA THR A 435 12.10 8.80 -42.12
C THR A 435 12.46 7.32 -41.97
N LEU A 436 11.93 6.64 -40.95
CA LEU A 436 12.08 5.19 -40.77
C LEU A 436 11.54 4.40 -41.97
N ARG A 437 10.35 4.76 -42.47
CA ARG A 437 9.77 4.13 -43.67
C ARG A 437 10.67 4.32 -44.88
N SER A 438 11.12 5.55 -45.13
CA SER A 438 11.99 5.84 -46.28
C SER A 438 13.32 5.07 -46.25
N PHE A 439 13.89 4.82 -45.07
CA PHE A 439 15.13 4.05 -44.95
C PHE A 439 14.90 2.57 -45.22
N ARG A 440 13.79 2.02 -44.71
CA ARG A 440 13.39 0.62 -44.96
C ARG A 440 13.13 0.36 -46.43
N GLU A 441 12.31 1.20 -47.07
CA GLU A 441 12.02 1.11 -48.50
C GLU A 441 13.30 1.13 -49.34
N ARG A 442 14.20 2.08 -49.05
CA ARG A 442 15.47 2.20 -49.77
C ARG A 442 16.40 1.00 -49.56
N ARG A 443 16.45 0.45 -48.35
CA ARG A 443 17.26 -0.71 -47.99
C ARG A 443 16.75 -1.98 -48.66
N GLU A 444 15.43 -2.13 -48.72
CA GLU A 444 14.76 -3.24 -49.39
C GLU A 444 14.96 -3.19 -50.91
N GLU A 445 14.80 -2.03 -51.53
CA GLU A 445 15.03 -1.82 -52.96
C GLU A 445 16.46 -2.21 -53.38
N MET A 446 17.47 -1.82 -52.61
CA MET A 446 18.87 -2.18 -52.87
C MET A 446 19.12 -3.69 -52.88
N GLN A 447 18.36 -4.45 -52.09
CA GLN A 447 18.52 -5.91 -51.98
C GLN A 447 17.63 -6.66 -52.97
N TRP A 448 16.49 -6.08 -53.36
CA TRP A 448 15.57 -6.67 -54.32
C TRP A 448 16.02 -6.49 -55.77
N ARG A 449 16.58 -5.33 -56.12
CA ARG A 449 17.00 -5.00 -57.48
C ARG A 449 17.84 -6.09 -58.19
N PRO A 450 18.83 -6.75 -57.54
CA PRO A 450 19.54 -7.87 -58.15
C PRO A 450 18.66 -9.09 -58.48
N VAL A 451 17.59 -9.34 -57.72
CA VAL A 451 16.62 -10.42 -57.97
C VAL A 451 15.82 -10.15 -59.25
N GLU A 452 15.43 -8.89 -59.45
CA GLU A 452 14.65 -8.46 -60.62
C GLU A 452 15.49 -8.40 -61.90
N GLU A 453 16.74 -7.95 -61.79
CA GLU A 453 17.67 -7.83 -62.92
C GLU A 453 18.29 -9.18 -63.34
N SER A 454 18.14 -10.26 -62.54
CA SER A 454 18.71 -11.57 -62.85
C SER A 454 17.91 -12.34 -63.92
N THR A 455 18.56 -12.66 -65.04
CA THR A 455 18.00 -13.50 -66.11
C THR A 455 18.17 -15.00 -65.88
N ASP A 456 19.07 -15.41 -64.97
CA ASP A 456 19.27 -16.82 -64.60
C ASP A 456 18.30 -17.23 -63.49
N ALA A 457 17.49 -18.27 -63.75
CA ALA A 457 16.49 -18.78 -62.83
C ALA A 457 17.09 -19.31 -61.53
N LEU A 458 18.25 -19.97 -61.57
CA LEU A 458 18.90 -20.51 -60.36
C LEU A 458 19.47 -19.39 -59.49
N LEU A 459 20.14 -18.44 -60.12
CA LEU A 459 20.66 -17.26 -59.44
C LEU A 459 19.53 -16.40 -58.85
N ARG A 460 18.41 -16.27 -59.58
CA ARG A 460 17.23 -15.54 -59.12
C ARG A 460 16.61 -16.16 -57.87
N VAL A 461 16.56 -17.50 -57.78
CA VAL A 461 16.10 -18.22 -56.58
C VAL A 461 17.07 -18.02 -55.41
N GLU A 462 18.39 -18.06 -55.65
CA GLU A 462 19.39 -17.83 -54.60
C GLU A 462 19.30 -16.40 -54.04
N LEU A 463 19.18 -15.40 -54.91
CA LEU A 463 19.02 -14.01 -54.49
C LEU A 463 17.69 -13.77 -53.75
N ALA A 464 16.59 -14.40 -54.19
CA ALA A 464 15.30 -14.34 -53.50
C ALA A 464 15.37 -14.98 -52.08
N ARG A 465 16.11 -16.09 -51.92
CA ARG A 465 16.36 -16.68 -50.59
C ARG A 465 17.15 -15.75 -49.67
N ARG A 466 18.22 -15.13 -50.18
CA ARG A 466 19.00 -14.15 -49.40
C ARG A 466 18.15 -12.95 -48.99
N TYR A 467 17.24 -12.49 -49.86
CA TYR A 467 16.27 -11.45 -49.52
C TYR A 467 15.34 -11.89 -48.37
N LEU A 468 14.76 -13.08 -48.44
CA LEU A 468 13.88 -13.62 -47.39
C LEU A 468 14.61 -13.82 -46.05
N GLU A 469 15.86 -14.29 -46.05
CA GLU A 469 16.68 -14.41 -44.84
C GLU A 469 16.88 -13.06 -44.13
N GLN A 470 16.93 -11.98 -44.90
CA GLN A 470 17.27 -10.65 -44.40
C GLN A 470 16.06 -9.83 -43.94
N PHE A 471 14.90 -9.99 -44.59
CA PHE A 471 13.69 -9.20 -44.32
C PHE A 471 12.52 -10.01 -43.72
N GLY A 472 12.60 -11.34 -43.71
CA GLY A 472 11.59 -12.21 -43.11
C GLY A 472 10.21 -12.02 -43.72
N GLU A 473 9.16 -11.98 -42.90
CA GLU A 473 7.76 -11.82 -43.35
C GLU A 473 7.34 -10.36 -43.61
N ASN A 474 8.20 -9.38 -43.32
CA ASN A 474 7.80 -7.96 -43.24
C ASN A 474 8.31 -7.07 -44.40
N GLY A 475 9.04 -7.63 -45.36
CA GLY A 475 9.55 -6.88 -46.52
C GLY A 475 8.51 -6.73 -47.64
N ILE A 476 8.64 -5.66 -48.42
CA ILE A 476 7.75 -5.26 -49.52
C ILE A 476 7.67 -6.34 -50.62
N HIS A 477 8.79 -7.04 -50.89
CA HIS A 477 8.88 -8.06 -51.93
C HIS A 477 8.82 -9.49 -51.38
N VAL A 478 8.42 -9.68 -50.13
CA VAL A 478 8.39 -11.00 -49.49
C VAL A 478 7.45 -11.95 -50.22
N ASP A 479 6.27 -11.50 -50.62
CA ASP A 479 5.33 -12.34 -51.37
C ASP A 479 5.91 -12.77 -52.72
N GLN A 480 6.62 -11.87 -53.40
CA GLN A 480 7.29 -12.15 -54.67
C GLN A 480 8.49 -13.09 -54.49
N ALA A 481 9.30 -12.89 -53.46
CA ALA A 481 10.44 -13.74 -53.14
C ALA A 481 9.99 -15.15 -52.71
N ASN A 482 8.98 -15.25 -51.83
CA ASN A 482 8.35 -16.51 -51.43
C ASN A 482 7.72 -17.20 -52.62
N PHE A 483 7.07 -16.47 -53.52
CA PHE A 483 6.54 -17.03 -54.76
C PHE A 483 7.66 -17.66 -55.60
N ILE A 484 8.74 -16.93 -55.88
CA ILE A 484 9.89 -17.44 -56.66
C ILE A 484 10.52 -18.69 -56.01
N VAL A 485 10.72 -18.66 -54.70
CA VAL A 485 11.34 -19.79 -53.96
C VAL A 485 10.40 -20.99 -53.90
N SER A 486 9.13 -20.77 -53.57
CA SER A 486 8.13 -21.84 -53.48
C SER A 486 7.81 -22.46 -54.83
N GLU A 487 7.75 -21.66 -55.91
CA GLU A 487 7.58 -22.15 -57.28
C GLU A 487 8.76 -23.05 -57.68
N ALA A 488 10.00 -22.61 -57.41
CA ALA A 488 11.19 -23.42 -57.70
C ALA A 488 11.24 -24.72 -56.87
N GLU A 489 10.86 -24.66 -55.58
CA GLU A 489 10.80 -25.84 -54.72
C GLU A 489 9.69 -26.81 -55.11
N GLN A 490 8.50 -26.30 -55.43
CA GLN A 490 7.40 -27.11 -55.94
C GLN A 490 7.76 -27.77 -57.27
N THR A 491 8.39 -27.02 -58.18
CA THR A 491 8.88 -27.56 -59.45
C THR A 491 9.91 -28.67 -59.23
N LYS A 492 10.86 -28.46 -58.30
CA LYS A 492 11.84 -29.49 -57.95
C LYS A 492 11.18 -30.74 -57.37
N LYS A 493 10.31 -30.60 -56.37
CA LYS A 493 9.58 -31.71 -55.74
C LYS A 493 8.72 -32.47 -56.77
N TYR A 494 8.06 -31.73 -57.66
CA TYR A 494 7.28 -32.28 -58.77
C TYR A 494 8.16 -33.14 -59.69
N LEU A 495 9.31 -32.61 -60.13
CA LEU A 495 10.25 -33.34 -61.00
C LEU A 495 10.83 -34.59 -60.32
N GLU A 496 11.16 -34.50 -59.03
CA GLU A 496 11.66 -35.65 -58.25
C GLU A 496 10.59 -36.74 -58.08
N ASN A 497 9.34 -36.36 -57.82
CA ASN A 497 8.21 -37.31 -57.82
C ASN A 497 7.96 -37.92 -59.21
N GLN A 498 8.01 -37.10 -60.27
CA GLN A 498 7.82 -37.57 -61.64
C GLN A 498 8.89 -38.58 -62.04
N LEU A 499 10.17 -38.29 -61.74
CA LEU A 499 11.28 -39.21 -61.98
C LEU A 499 11.11 -40.50 -61.18
N HIS A 500 10.70 -40.42 -59.91
CA HIS A 500 10.45 -41.59 -59.06
C HIS A 500 9.36 -42.49 -59.63
N ILE A 501 8.21 -41.92 -60.01
CA ILE A 501 7.09 -42.66 -60.63
C ILE A 501 7.53 -43.27 -61.97
N THR A 502 8.24 -42.51 -62.81
CA THR A 502 8.71 -42.97 -64.12
C THR A 502 9.70 -44.13 -63.99
N ASN A 503 10.62 -44.06 -63.01
CA ASN A 503 11.58 -45.12 -62.74
C ASN A 503 10.86 -46.41 -62.30
N ILE A 504 9.88 -46.31 -61.39
CA ILE A 504 9.07 -47.45 -60.94
C ILE A 504 8.27 -48.06 -62.11
N ALA A 505 7.64 -47.22 -62.93
CA ALA A 505 6.91 -47.66 -64.12
C ALA A 505 7.82 -48.44 -65.09
N THR A 506 9.01 -47.91 -65.34
CA THR A 506 10.00 -48.53 -66.24
C THR A 506 10.46 -49.89 -65.71
N VAL A 507 10.74 -49.98 -64.39
CA VAL A 507 11.12 -51.25 -63.74
C VAL A 507 9.97 -52.26 -63.85
N PHE A 508 8.74 -51.85 -63.53
CA PHE A 508 7.55 -52.70 -63.62
C PHE A 508 7.29 -53.23 -65.03
N GLU A 509 7.29 -52.36 -66.05
CA GLU A 509 7.06 -52.75 -67.45
C GLU A 509 8.15 -53.69 -67.97
N SER A 510 9.42 -53.43 -67.62
CA SER A 510 10.54 -54.27 -68.04
C SER A 510 10.52 -55.66 -67.43
N ALA A 511 10.00 -55.79 -66.20
CA ALA A 511 9.85 -57.07 -65.50
C ALA A 511 8.62 -57.85 -66.00
N GLN A 512 7.54 -57.15 -66.38
CA GLN A 512 6.34 -57.75 -66.96
C GLN A 512 6.60 -58.36 -68.33
N LEU A 513 7.36 -57.67 -69.19
CA LEU A 513 7.73 -58.17 -70.54
C LEU A 513 8.58 -59.45 -70.51
N LYS A 514 9.32 -59.69 -69.43
CA LYS A 514 10.18 -60.87 -69.27
C LYS A 514 9.49 -62.04 -68.56
N ASP A 515 8.26 -61.83 -68.08
CA ASP A 515 7.51 -62.77 -67.25
C ASP A 515 8.30 -63.22 -66.00
N THR A 516 9.14 -62.32 -65.48
CA THR A 516 10.03 -62.57 -64.34
C THR A 516 9.53 -61.95 -63.04
N LEU A 517 8.34 -61.34 -63.03
CA LEU A 517 7.80 -60.64 -61.86
C LEU A 517 7.51 -61.63 -60.73
N SER A 518 8.28 -61.53 -59.65
CA SER A 518 7.97 -62.21 -58.40
C SER A 518 6.99 -61.41 -57.54
N GLU A 519 6.29 -62.09 -56.63
CA GLU A 519 5.37 -61.46 -55.67
C GLU A 519 6.10 -60.44 -54.76
N GLU A 520 7.38 -60.68 -54.43
CA GLU A 520 8.19 -59.80 -53.60
C GLU A 520 8.57 -58.51 -54.33
N GLU A 521 8.92 -58.57 -55.61
CA GLU A 521 9.22 -57.40 -56.44
C GLU A 521 7.98 -56.53 -56.67
N LEU A 522 6.81 -57.16 -56.91
CA LEU A 522 5.54 -56.43 -56.99
C LEU A 522 5.20 -55.72 -55.67
N LYS A 523 5.50 -56.36 -54.53
CA LYS A 523 5.29 -55.77 -53.21
C LYS A 523 6.22 -54.58 -52.97
N ASP A 524 7.49 -54.68 -53.36
CA ASP A 524 8.47 -53.61 -53.23
C ASP A 524 8.10 -52.40 -54.11
N LEU A 525 7.79 -52.63 -55.39
CA LEU A 525 7.35 -51.58 -56.31
C LEU A 525 6.06 -50.89 -55.82
N TYR A 526 5.12 -51.66 -55.29
CA TYR A 526 3.89 -51.11 -54.69
C TYR A 526 4.18 -50.20 -53.49
N LEU A 527 5.05 -50.63 -52.58
CA LEU A 527 5.43 -49.83 -51.40
C LEU A 527 6.18 -48.56 -51.81
N GLN A 528 7.14 -48.65 -52.73
CA GLN A 528 7.89 -47.50 -53.23
C GLN A 528 7.00 -46.49 -53.94
N LEU A 529 5.96 -46.96 -54.64
CA LEU A 529 5.01 -46.07 -55.34
C LEU A 529 4.03 -45.40 -54.37
N LEU A 530 3.67 -46.05 -53.26
CA LEU A 530 2.88 -45.43 -52.19
C LEU A 530 3.68 -44.37 -51.41
N SER A 531 5.00 -44.57 -51.25
CA SER A 531 5.89 -43.65 -50.54
C SER A 531 6.60 -42.70 -51.52
N LEU A 532 5.87 -41.73 -52.08
CA LEU A 532 6.51 -40.70 -52.90
C LEU A 532 7.49 -39.87 -52.06
N PRO A 533 8.63 -39.44 -52.64
CA PRO A 533 9.60 -38.58 -51.96
C PRO A 533 8.97 -37.30 -51.39
N PHE A 534 7.98 -36.72 -52.09
CA PHE A 534 7.27 -35.50 -51.67
C PHE A 534 5.75 -35.63 -51.84
N PRO A 535 5.03 -36.27 -50.90
CA PRO A 535 3.59 -36.54 -51.02
C PRO A 535 2.71 -35.28 -51.12
N ASP A 536 3.22 -34.13 -50.68
CA ASP A 536 2.58 -32.81 -50.72
C ASP A 536 2.63 -32.14 -52.10
N ALA A 537 3.49 -32.61 -53.01
CA ALA A 537 3.75 -32.01 -54.33
C ALA A 537 3.21 -32.85 -55.50
N VAL A 538 2.14 -33.61 -55.26
CA VAL A 538 1.50 -34.45 -56.28
C VAL A 538 0.48 -33.63 -57.04
N SER A 539 0.74 -33.34 -58.32
CA SER A 539 -0.25 -32.72 -59.20
C SER A 539 -1.37 -33.72 -59.55
N PRO A 540 -2.54 -33.25 -60.06
CA PRO A 540 -3.57 -34.15 -60.59
C PRO A 540 -3.04 -35.13 -61.63
N ASP A 541 -2.11 -34.69 -62.47
CA ASP A 541 -1.49 -35.51 -63.52
C ASP A 541 -0.56 -36.58 -62.92
N LEU A 542 0.28 -36.23 -61.93
CA LEU A 542 1.13 -37.20 -61.24
C LEU A 542 0.29 -38.18 -60.42
N TYR A 543 -0.79 -37.72 -59.80
CA TYR A 543 -1.72 -38.58 -59.07
C TYR A 543 -2.43 -39.55 -60.01
N ALA A 544 -2.85 -39.09 -61.19
CA ALA A 544 -3.44 -39.94 -62.21
C ALA A 544 -2.45 -41.00 -62.71
N GLN A 545 -1.20 -40.61 -62.99
CA GLN A 545 -0.12 -41.53 -63.38
C GLN A 545 0.19 -42.54 -62.27
N GLN A 546 0.32 -42.08 -61.03
CA GLN A 546 0.54 -42.94 -59.85
C GLN A 546 -0.62 -43.93 -59.68
N LYS A 547 -1.87 -43.48 -59.79
CA LYS A 547 -3.07 -44.31 -59.67
C LYS A 547 -3.17 -45.33 -60.79
N GLU A 548 -2.82 -44.95 -62.02
CA GLU A 548 -2.77 -45.85 -63.17
C GLU A 548 -1.74 -46.97 -62.95
N ILE A 549 -0.52 -46.63 -62.55
CA ILE A 549 0.54 -47.60 -62.31
C ILE A 549 0.21 -48.48 -61.09
N LEU A 550 -0.30 -47.89 -59.99
CA LEU A 550 -0.77 -48.63 -58.83
C LEU A 550 -1.86 -49.63 -59.21
N GLY A 551 -2.87 -49.21 -59.98
CA GLY A 551 -3.94 -50.09 -60.45
C GLY A 551 -3.41 -51.25 -61.29
N ARG A 552 -2.41 -51.01 -62.16
CA ARG A 552 -1.75 -52.07 -62.93
C ARG A 552 -0.97 -53.04 -62.03
N ILE A 553 -0.18 -52.54 -61.08
CA ILE A 553 0.55 -53.35 -60.09
C ILE A 553 -0.41 -54.18 -59.24
N VAL A 554 -1.50 -53.57 -58.75
CA VAL A 554 -2.54 -54.24 -57.95
C VAL A 554 -3.24 -55.32 -58.76
N ASN A 555 -3.59 -55.06 -60.03
CA ASN A 555 -4.20 -56.06 -60.89
C ASN A 555 -3.27 -57.28 -61.11
N GLU A 556 -1.97 -57.06 -61.30
CA GLU A 556 -1.00 -58.17 -61.36
C GLU A 556 -0.89 -58.89 -60.00
N LYS A 557 -0.81 -58.16 -58.88
CA LYS A 557 -0.85 -58.78 -57.53
C LYS A 557 -2.13 -59.58 -57.32
N ILE A 558 -3.28 -59.12 -57.81
CA ILE A 558 -4.56 -59.83 -57.75
C ILE A 558 -4.50 -61.12 -58.57
N LYS A 559 -3.87 -61.13 -59.76
CA LYS A 559 -3.66 -62.36 -60.53
C LYS A 559 -2.83 -63.38 -59.75
N PHE A 560 -1.69 -62.98 -59.18
CA PHE A 560 -0.87 -63.86 -58.32
C PHE A 560 -1.60 -64.30 -57.05
N ALA A 561 -2.47 -63.44 -56.50
CA ALA A 561 -3.30 -63.71 -55.33
C ALA A 561 -4.50 -64.62 -55.64
N LYS A 562 -4.98 -64.67 -56.89
CA LYS A 562 -6.09 -65.52 -57.32
C LYS A 562 -5.74 -67.00 -57.15
N ASP A 563 -4.48 -67.35 -57.41
CA ASP A 563 -3.92 -68.69 -57.19
C ASP A 563 -3.80 -69.05 -55.70
N LYS A 564 -3.91 -68.05 -54.80
CA LYS A 564 -3.81 -68.18 -53.34
C LYS A 564 -5.10 -67.79 -52.60
N GLY A 565 -6.20 -67.49 -53.31
CA GLY A 565 -7.49 -67.10 -52.73
C GLY A 565 -7.54 -65.72 -52.03
N LYS A 566 -6.60 -64.79 -52.33
CA LYS A 566 -6.45 -63.48 -51.64
C LYS A 566 -7.11 -62.27 -52.35
N GLU A 567 -7.82 -62.48 -53.46
CA GLU A 567 -8.34 -61.41 -54.33
C GLU A 567 -9.16 -60.34 -53.57
N LYS A 568 -10.17 -60.75 -52.79
CA LYS A 568 -11.02 -59.83 -52.02
C LYS A 568 -10.24 -59.01 -50.98
N TRP A 569 -9.20 -59.61 -50.39
CA TRP A 569 -8.41 -58.94 -49.36
C TRP A 569 -7.61 -57.77 -49.94
N LEU A 570 -7.04 -57.93 -51.13
CA LEU A 570 -6.31 -56.86 -51.82
C LEU A 570 -7.21 -55.68 -52.21
N THR A 571 -8.44 -55.97 -52.65
CA THR A 571 -9.43 -54.91 -52.95
C THR A 571 -9.77 -54.09 -51.71
N TYR A 572 -10.01 -54.75 -50.57
CA TYR A 572 -10.28 -54.05 -49.31
C TYR A 572 -9.07 -53.26 -48.80
N GLN A 573 -7.85 -53.77 -49.00
CA GLN A 573 -6.62 -53.06 -48.64
C GLN A 573 -6.49 -51.73 -49.39
N GLU A 574 -6.79 -51.72 -50.69
CA GLU A 574 -6.71 -50.50 -51.50
C GLU A 574 -7.75 -49.45 -51.05
N GLN A 575 -9.00 -49.88 -50.88
CA GLN A 575 -10.08 -49.01 -50.40
C GLN A 575 -9.78 -48.46 -48.99
N TYR A 576 -9.20 -49.28 -48.12
CA TYR A 576 -8.78 -48.87 -46.78
C TYR A 576 -7.74 -47.74 -46.83
N LEU A 577 -6.73 -47.87 -47.69
CA LEU A 577 -5.68 -46.86 -47.84
C LEU A 577 -6.20 -45.55 -48.45
N GLU A 578 -7.21 -45.62 -49.32
CA GLU A 578 -7.90 -44.43 -49.85
C GLU A 578 -8.69 -43.70 -48.76
N ALA A 579 -9.52 -44.43 -47.99
CA ALA A 579 -10.30 -43.87 -46.89
C ALA A 579 -9.41 -43.19 -45.82
N MET A 580 -8.28 -43.83 -45.46
CA MET A 580 -7.30 -43.24 -44.54
C MET A 580 -6.65 -41.96 -45.07
N ARG A 581 -6.49 -41.83 -46.40
CA ARG A 581 -5.91 -40.65 -47.05
C ARG A 581 -6.89 -39.47 -47.07
N GLU A 582 -8.17 -39.76 -47.27
CA GLU A 582 -9.25 -38.77 -47.21
C GLU A 582 -9.61 -38.36 -45.78
N GLY A 583 -9.09 -39.09 -44.78
CA GLY A 583 -9.39 -38.88 -43.37
C GLY A 583 -10.78 -39.38 -42.97
N ASP A 584 -11.37 -40.29 -43.76
CA ASP A 584 -12.64 -40.93 -43.46
C ASP A 584 -12.42 -42.20 -42.64
N ILE A 585 -12.24 -42.00 -41.33
CA ILE A 585 -11.81 -43.04 -40.40
C ILE A 585 -12.88 -44.14 -40.22
N GLY A 586 -14.17 -43.81 -40.41
CA GLY A 586 -15.27 -44.78 -40.28
C GLY A 586 -15.23 -45.87 -41.35
N PRO A 587 -15.29 -45.53 -42.65
CA PRO A 587 -15.12 -46.48 -43.75
C PRO A 587 -13.77 -47.21 -43.70
N ALA A 588 -12.69 -46.53 -43.28
CA ALA A 588 -11.40 -47.20 -43.07
C ALA A 588 -11.49 -48.31 -41.99
N ALA A 589 -12.15 -48.07 -40.87
CA ALA A 589 -12.35 -49.09 -39.84
C ALA A 589 -13.16 -50.29 -40.35
N GLU A 590 -14.23 -50.02 -41.10
CA GLU A 590 -15.09 -51.06 -41.68
C GLU A 590 -14.32 -51.95 -42.65
N LEU A 591 -13.57 -51.34 -43.58
CA LEU A 591 -12.75 -52.05 -44.55
C LEU A 591 -11.64 -52.87 -43.88
N LEU A 592 -11.04 -52.34 -42.81
CA LEU A 592 -10.06 -53.07 -42.00
C LEU A 592 -10.70 -54.30 -41.31
N ASN A 593 -11.92 -54.17 -40.80
CA ASN A 593 -12.63 -55.29 -40.19
C ASN A 593 -12.96 -56.37 -41.24
N GLN A 594 -13.44 -55.96 -42.41
CA GLN A 594 -13.69 -56.87 -43.53
C GLN A 594 -12.42 -57.64 -43.94
N MET A 595 -11.24 -57.00 -43.90
CA MET A 595 -9.96 -57.67 -44.13
C MET A 595 -9.61 -58.69 -43.04
N LEU A 596 -9.85 -58.38 -41.76
CA LEU A 596 -9.58 -59.28 -40.64
C LEU A 596 -10.44 -60.56 -40.71
N VAL A 597 -11.70 -60.44 -41.15
CA VAL A 597 -12.62 -61.58 -41.31
C VAL A 597 -12.17 -62.56 -42.40
N LEU A 598 -11.52 -62.09 -43.45
CA LEU A 598 -11.10 -62.95 -44.58
C LEU A 598 -10.00 -63.95 -44.20
N ALA A 599 -9.21 -63.72 -43.14
CA ALA A 599 -8.17 -64.62 -42.63
C ALA A 599 -7.07 -65.09 -43.61
N VAL A 600 -7.00 -64.55 -44.84
CA VAL A 600 -6.05 -65.02 -45.87
C VAL A 600 -4.68 -64.30 -45.79
N ALA A 601 -4.53 -63.25 -44.98
CA ALA A 601 -3.29 -62.47 -44.83
C ALA A 601 -3.12 -61.88 -43.43
N GLY A 602 -3.09 -62.75 -42.40
CA GLY A 602 -3.05 -62.38 -40.98
C GLY A 602 -1.99 -61.31 -40.65
N ASP A 603 -0.71 -61.61 -40.87
CA ASP A 603 0.41 -60.73 -40.50
C ASP A 603 0.34 -59.34 -41.16
N GLU A 604 -0.12 -59.25 -42.42
CA GLU A 604 -0.22 -57.96 -43.13
C GLU A 604 -1.42 -57.15 -42.67
N THR A 605 -2.53 -57.82 -42.39
CA THR A 605 -3.74 -57.18 -41.84
C THR A 605 -3.50 -56.68 -40.42
N GLU A 606 -2.76 -57.43 -39.61
CA GLU A 606 -2.37 -57.01 -38.26
C GLU A 606 -1.48 -55.77 -38.26
N LYS A 607 -0.58 -55.64 -39.24
CA LYS A 607 0.24 -54.43 -39.43
C LYS A 607 -0.60 -53.22 -39.80
N LEU A 608 -1.57 -53.37 -40.71
CA LEU A 608 -2.50 -52.29 -41.04
C LEU A 608 -3.36 -51.90 -39.85
N ALA A 609 -3.82 -52.88 -39.06
CA ALA A 609 -4.57 -52.61 -37.84
C ALA A 609 -3.71 -51.88 -36.79
N ALA A 610 -2.42 -52.20 -36.70
CA ALA A 610 -1.50 -51.46 -35.84
C ALA A 610 -1.29 -50.01 -36.31
N ASP A 611 -1.12 -49.76 -37.62
CA ASP A 611 -1.01 -48.41 -38.17
C ASP A 611 -2.30 -47.59 -37.95
N PHE A 612 -3.45 -48.22 -38.22
CA PHE A 612 -4.77 -47.63 -37.98
C PHE A 612 -4.90 -47.15 -36.53
N ARG A 613 -4.61 -48.03 -35.57
CA ARG A 613 -4.59 -47.71 -34.14
C ARG A 613 -3.73 -46.49 -33.83
N ASN A 614 -2.57 -46.37 -34.47
CA ASN A 614 -1.64 -45.27 -34.21
C ASN A 614 -2.10 -43.93 -34.79
N ARG A 615 -2.82 -43.92 -35.91
CA ARG A 615 -3.12 -42.70 -36.66
C ARG A 615 -4.55 -42.17 -36.49
N ALA A 616 -5.52 -43.05 -36.33
CA ALA A 616 -6.95 -42.70 -36.31
C ALA A 616 -7.28 -41.60 -35.28
N LEU A 617 -6.76 -41.72 -34.06
CA LEU A 617 -7.05 -40.78 -32.98
C LEU A 617 -6.42 -39.39 -33.21
N GLY A 618 -5.24 -39.34 -33.81
CA GLY A 618 -4.58 -38.07 -34.15
C GLY A 618 -5.39 -37.27 -35.15
N GLU A 619 -5.94 -37.94 -36.17
CA GLU A 619 -6.80 -37.30 -37.17
C GLU A 619 -8.14 -36.84 -36.58
N PHE A 620 -8.76 -37.65 -35.73
CA PHE A 620 -9.97 -37.25 -35.00
C PHE A 620 -9.74 -36.00 -34.13
N THR A 621 -8.66 -36.01 -33.35
CA THR A 621 -8.29 -34.88 -32.48
C THR A 621 -8.05 -33.61 -33.30
N ARG A 622 -7.36 -33.71 -34.44
CA ARG A 622 -7.11 -32.58 -35.35
C ARG A 622 -8.42 -31.98 -35.89
N ARG A 623 -9.38 -32.82 -36.28
CA ARG A 623 -10.67 -32.39 -36.81
C ARG A 623 -11.54 -31.73 -35.73
N VAL A 624 -11.63 -32.34 -34.55
CA VAL A 624 -12.34 -31.79 -33.38
C VAL A 624 -11.78 -30.42 -32.99
N ASN A 625 -10.45 -30.31 -32.88
CA ASN A 625 -9.79 -29.04 -32.54
C ASN A 625 -10.04 -27.94 -33.57
N THR A 626 -10.05 -28.28 -34.87
CA THR A 626 -10.39 -27.34 -35.94
C THR A 626 -11.81 -26.78 -35.78
N LEU A 627 -12.79 -27.64 -35.48
CA LEU A 627 -14.18 -27.22 -35.26
C LEU A 627 -14.34 -26.38 -33.99
N SER A 628 -13.67 -26.77 -32.91
CA SER A 628 -13.64 -26.02 -31.64
C SER A 628 -13.08 -24.61 -31.82
N ARG A 629 -11.98 -24.44 -32.57
CA ARG A 629 -11.42 -23.10 -32.88
C ARG A 629 -12.39 -22.23 -33.67
N LYS A 630 -13.19 -22.83 -34.54
CA LYS A 630 -14.27 -22.14 -35.29
C LYS A 630 -15.54 -21.93 -34.48
N LYS A 631 -15.55 -22.31 -33.18
CA LYS A 631 -16.71 -22.25 -32.28
C LYS A 631 -17.92 -23.08 -32.78
N LEU A 632 -17.66 -24.13 -33.56
CA LEU A 632 -18.68 -25.05 -34.06
C LEU A 632 -18.86 -26.25 -33.10
N TRP A 633 -19.18 -25.94 -31.84
CA TRP A 633 -19.18 -26.91 -30.74
C TRP A 633 -20.10 -28.12 -30.98
N GLY A 634 -21.30 -27.88 -31.52
CA GLY A 634 -22.25 -28.95 -31.85
C GLY A 634 -21.72 -29.91 -32.93
N GLN A 635 -21.00 -29.41 -33.93
CA GLN A 635 -20.40 -30.26 -34.96
C GLN A 635 -19.23 -31.07 -34.39
N ALA A 636 -18.42 -30.47 -33.51
CA ALA A 636 -17.33 -31.18 -32.83
C ALA A 636 -17.87 -32.36 -32.00
N ARG A 637 -18.91 -32.14 -31.18
CA ARG A 637 -19.58 -33.21 -30.42
C ARG A 637 -20.19 -34.27 -31.32
N LYS A 638 -20.84 -33.88 -32.41
CA LYS A 638 -21.45 -34.83 -33.36
C LYS A 638 -20.41 -35.78 -33.96
N ILE A 639 -19.23 -35.28 -34.32
CA ILE A 639 -18.16 -36.13 -34.87
C ILE A 639 -17.62 -37.10 -33.81
N ILE A 640 -17.44 -36.65 -32.57
CA ILE A 640 -17.00 -37.53 -31.49
C ILE A 640 -18.05 -38.62 -31.22
N GLN A 641 -19.34 -38.26 -31.18
CA GLN A 641 -20.43 -39.21 -30.98
C GLN A 641 -20.51 -40.24 -32.11
N LEU A 642 -20.44 -39.80 -33.38
CA LEU A 642 -20.43 -40.71 -34.53
C LEU A 642 -19.26 -41.69 -34.48
N ALA A 643 -18.11 -41.28 -33.94
CA ALA A 643 -16.96 -42.16 -33.75
C ALA A 643 -17.18 -43.16 -32.61
N LEU A 644 -17.82 -42.73 -31.51
CA LEU A 644 -18.14 -43.60 -30.38
C LEU A 644 -19.25 -44.60 -30.70
N ASP A 645 -20.15 -44.27 -31.63
CA ASP A 645 -21.24 -45.13 -32.09
C ASP A 645 -20.80 -46.12 -33.18
N ASN A 646 -19.62 -45.94 -33.78
CA ASN A 646 -19.10 -46.83 -34.81
C ASN A 646 -18.42 -48.05 -34.15
N GLN A 647 -19.11 -49.18 -34.15
CA GLN A 647 -18.65 -50.40 -33.47
C GLN A 647 -17.33 -50.91 -34.07
N GLU A 648 -17.20 -50.86 -35.39
CA GLU A 648 -16.01 -51.30 -36.12
C GLU A 648 -14.77 -50.49 -35.71
N LEU A 649 -14.92 -49.17 -35.52
CA LEU A 649 -13.86 -48.29 -35.03
C LEU A 649 -13.48 -48.62 -33.59
N ILE A 650 -14.47 -48.85 -32.72
CA ILE A 650 -14.24 -49.19 -31.31
C ILE A 650 -13.49 -50.53 -31.18
N GLU A 651 -13.86 -51.53 -31.98
CA GLU A 651 -13.18 -52.83 -32.00
C GLU A 651 -11.71 -52.74 -32.43
N GLN A 652 -11.37 -51.75 -33.26
CA GLN A 652 -9.99 -51.53 -33.70
C GLN A 652 -9.14 -50.72 -32.70
N LEU A 653 -9.75 -49.93 -31.81
CA LEU A 653 -9.02 -49.09 -30.84
C LEU A 653 -8.79 -49.81 -29.51
N ASP A 654 -7.66 -49.55 -28.86
CA ASP A 654 -7.41 -50.04 -27.50
C ASP A 654 -8.08 -49.14 -26.44
N ALA A 655 -8.25 -49.69 -25.24
CA ALA A 655 -8.93 -49.00 -24.14
C ALA A 655 -8.38 -47.58 -23.83
N PRO A 656 -7.04 -47.33 -23.85
CA PRO A 656 -6.51 -45.97 -23.70
C PRO A 656 -7.01 -44.99 -24.76
N ARG A 657 -7.03 -45.38 -26.03
CA ARG A 657 -7.47 -44.53 -27.14
C ARG A 657 -8.97 -44.29 -27.14
N ILE A 658 -9.78 -45.31 -26.77
CA ILE A 658 -11.22 -45.13 -26.56
C ILE A 658 -11.46 -44.11 -25.46
N LYS A 659 -10.73 -44.21 -24.34
CA LYS A 659 -10.83 -43.24 -23.25
C LYS A 659 -10.41 -41.83 -23.69
N GLU A 660 -9.37 -41.70 -24.52
CA GLU A 660 -8.96 -40.41 -25.06
C GLU A 660 -10.02 -39.81 -26.00
N LEU A 661 -10.62 -40.62 -26.87
CA LEU A 661 -11.76 -40.22 -27.71
C LEU A 661 -12.96 -39.76 -26.87
N GLN A 662 -13.28 -40.46 -25.78
CA GLN A 662 -14.31 -40.06 -24.81
C GLN A 662 -13.95 -38.74 -24.11
N ASN A 663 -12.68 -38.53 -23.75
CA ASN A 663 -12.22 -37.31 -23.09
C ASN A 663 -12.31 -36.07 -24.01
N LEU A 664 -12.32 -36.24 -25.34
CA LEU A 664 -12.48 -35.11 -26.26
C LEU A 664 -13.83 -34.39 -26.06
N HIS A 665 -14.89 -35.08 -25.62
CA HIS A 665 -16.14 -34.41 -25.22
C HIS A 665 -15.90 -33.39 -24.12
N GLY A 666 -15.20 -33.80 -23.05
CA GLY A 666 -14.87 -32.93 -21.93
C GLY A 666 -13.98 -31.74 -22.33
N VAL A 667 -13.09 -31.92 -23.32
CA VAL A 667 -12.27 -30.83 -23.87
C VAL A 667 -13.11 -29.80 -24.60
N VAL A 668 -14.06 -30.26 -25.43
CA VAL A 668 -15.00 -29.39 -26.16
C VAL A 668 -15.90 -28.64 -25.17
N ASP A 669 -16.46 -29.34 -24.19
CA ASP A 669 -17.33 -28.75 -23.16
C ASP A 669 -16.58 -27.70 -22.34
N LEU A 670 -15.33 -27.98 -21.95
CA LEU A 670 -14.50 -27.02 -21.21
C LEU A 670 -14.19 -25.77 -22.03
N ALA A 671 -13.92 -25.93 -23.33
CA ALA A 671 -13.63 -24.81 -24.22
C ALA A 671 -14.86 -23.92 -24.44
N GLU A 672 -16.04 -24.51 -24.64
CA GLU A 672 -17.30 -23.76 -24.77
C GLU A 672 -17.69 -23.05 -23.45
N ASP A 673 -17.57 -23.73 -22.30
CA ASP A 673 -17.88 -23.13 -21.01
C ASP A 673 -16.98 -21.91 -20.72
N ARG A 674 -15.70 -22.00 -21.08
CA ARG A 674 -14.75 -20.89 -20.99
C ARG A 674 -15.12 -19.74 -21.92
N ASP A 675 -15.44 -20.02 -23.18
CA ASP A 675 -15.81 -18.96 -24.14
C ASP A 675 -17.06 -18.20 -23.69
N LEU A 676 -18.06 -18.89 -23.15
CA LEU A 676 -19.28 -18.26 -22.61
C LEU A 676 -18.98 -17.43 -21.37
N TYR A 677 -18.08 -17.88 -20.48
CA TYR A 677 -17.66 -17.10 -19.32
C TYR A 677 -16.85 -15.85 -19.72
N ASP A 678 -15.95 -15.97 -20.70
CA ASP A 678 -15.17 -14.84 -21.20
C ASP A 678 -16.09 -13.73 -21.77
N GLN A 679 -17.23 -14.11 -22.36
CA GLN A 679 -18.28 -13.16 -22.75
C GLN A 679 -18.92 -12.45 -21.55
N VAL A 680 -19.20 -13.16 -20.44
CA VAL A 680 -19.70 -12.54 -19.20
C VAL A 680 -18.72 -11.52 -18.65
N VAL A 681 -17.42 -11.85 -18.60
CA VAL A 681 -16.36 -10.95 -18.12
C VAL A 681 -16.22 -9.72 -19.02
N LYS A 682 -16.35 -9.90 -20.34
CA LYS A 682 -16.21 -8.83 -21.32
C LYS A 682 -17.38 -7.84 -21.27
N TYR A 683 -18.61 -8.33 -21.25
CA TYR A 683 -19.80 -7.48 -21.41
C TYR A 683 -20.46 -7.08 -20.09
N LYS A 684 -20.36 -7.92 -19.04
CA LYS A 684 -20.90 -7.64 -17.70
C LYS A 684 -22.38 -7.26 -17.67
N ASP A 685 -23.17 -7.81 -18.59
CA ASP A 685 -24.62 -7.57 -18.68
C ASP A 685 -25.45 -8.82 -18.35
N LEU A 686 -26.76 -8.63 -18.15
CA LEU A 686 -27.68 -9.72 -17.83
C LEU A 686 -27.86 -10.72 -18.99
N GLU A 687 -27.66 -10.29 -20.24
CA GLU A 687 -27.86 -11.14 -21.41
C GLU A 687 -26.81 -12.25 -21.46
N HIS A 688 -25.53 -11.89 -21.41
CA HIS A 688 -24.42 -12.84 -21.46
C HIS A 688 -24.36 -13.68 -20.18
N ILE A 689 -24.71 -13.12 -19.02
CA ILE A 689 -24.86 -13.87 -17.77
C ILE A 689 -25.91 -14.97 -17.92
N ASN A 690 -27.10 -14.62 -18.43
CA ASN A 690 -28.16 -15.59 -18.63
C ASN A 690 -27.77 -16.62 -19.70
N GLN A 691 -27.04 -16.22 -20.74
CA GLN A 691 -26.52 -17.12 -21.75
C GLN A 691 -25.56 -18.15 -21.15
N TYR A 692 -24.61 -17.73 -20.31
CA TYR A 692 -23.70 -18.63 -19.61
C TYR A 692 -24.45 -19.56 -18.66
N LEU A 693 -25.32 -19.02 -17.80
CA LEU A 693 -26.07 -19.82 -16.82
C LEU A 693 -27.04 -20.82 -17.49
N LYS A 694 -27.50 -20.52 -18.71
CA LYS A 694 -28.41 -21.40 -19.46
C LYS A 694 -27.68 -22.44 -20.29
N TYR A 695 -26.63 -22.05 -21.02
CA TYR A 695 -26.01 -22.89 -22.06
C TYR A 695 -24.59 -23.37 -21.73
N GLY A 696 -23.97 -22.89 -20.64
CA GLY A 696 -22.68 -23.38 -20.17
C GLY A 696 -22.74 -24.88 -19.91
N PRO A 697 -21.96 -25.71 -20.62
CA PRO A 697 -22.05 -27.16 -20.48
C PRO A 697 -21.51 -27.65 -19.13
N LEU A 698 -20.53 -26.96 -18.54
CA LEU A 698 -19.92 -27.35 -17.27
C LEU A 698 -20.28 -26.40 -16.12
N LYS A 699 -20.64 -25.15 -16.44
CA LYS A 699 -20.95 -24.07 -15.50
C LYS A 699 -19.93 -23.92 -14.36
N LYS A 700 -18.63 -24.06 -14.67
CA LYS A 700 -17.56 -24.03 -13.64
C LYS A 700 -17.55 -22.75 -12.81
N MET A 701 -18.03 -21.64 -13.37
CA MET A 701 -18.08 -20.31 -12.78
C MET A 701 -19.52 -19.90 -12.40
N GLU A 702 -20.44 -20.85 -12.22
CA GLU A 702 -21.86 -20.56 -11.90
C GLU A 702 -22.02 -19.65 -10.67
N ARG A 703 -21.29 -19.96 -9.59
CA ARG A 703 -21.38 -19.23 -8.33
C ARG A 703 -21.00 -17.75 -8.46
N PRO A 704 -19.79 -17.38 -8.96
CA PRO A 704 -19.45 -15.98 -9.14
C PRO A 704 -20.36 -15.27 -10.16
N VAL A 705 -20.76 -15.95 -11.25
CA VAL A 705 -21.68 -15.37 -12.24
C VAL A 705 -23.06 -15.09 -11.64
N THR A 706 -23.61 -16.00 -10.83
CA THR A 706 -24.89 -15.81 -10.12
C THR A 706 -24.79 -14.66 -9.12
N SER A 707 -23.68 -14.57 -8.38
CA SER A 707 -23.45 -13.45 -7.45
C SER A 707 -23.41 -12.11 -8.20
N TYR A 708 -22.79 -12.07 -9.38
CA TYR A 708 -22.75 -10.88 -10.23
C TYR A 708 -24.13 -10.55 -10.81
N GLN A 709 -24.91 -11.55 -11.23
CA GLN A 709 -26.31 -11.39 -11.65
C GLN A 709 -27.16 -10.75 -10.55
N GLN A 710 -27.02 -11.23 -9.31
CA GLN A 710 -27.72 -10.66 -8.15
C GLN A 710 -27.27 -9.23 -7.86
N HIS A 711 -26.00 -8.89 -8.10
CA HIS A 711 -25.50 -7.52 -8.00
C HIS A 711 -26.16 -6.62 -9.04
N LEU A 712 -26.16 -7.00 -10.33
CA LEU A 712 -26.85 -6.24 -11.38
C LEU A 712 -28.36 -6.09 -11.12
N THR A 713 -29.01 -7.15 -10.64
CA THR A 713 -30.42 -7.12 -10.26
C THR A 713 -30.68 -6.17 -9.09
N ARG A 714 -29.77 -6.10 -8.12
CA ARG A 714 -29.84 -5.12 -7.03
C ARG A 714 -29.69 -3.69 -7.56
N LEU A 715 -28.78 -3.44 -8.50
CA LEU A 715 -28.60 -2.12 -9.12
C LEU A 715 -29.80 -1.67 -9.97
N ALA A 716 -30.54 -2.61 -10.56
CA ALA A 716 -31.74 -2.32 -11.34
C ALA A 716 -32.97 -1.95 -10.47
N ASN A 717 -32.93 -2.26 -9.17
CA ASN A 717 -34.01 -1.99 -8.22
C ASN A 717 -33.80 -0.65 -7.47
N PRO A 718 -34.86 -0.07 -6.87
CA PRO A 718 -34.73 1.17 -6.10
C PRO A 718 -33.83 0.99 -4.87
N LEU A 719 -32.74 1.75 -4.82
CA LEU A 719 -31.75 1.75 -3.75
C LEU A 719 -32.00 2.88 -2.74
N SER A 720 -31.66 2.65 -1.47
CA SER A 720 -31.62 3.70 -0.46
C SER A 720 -30.28 4.44 -0.56
N LEU A 721 -30.29 5.60 -1.20
CA LEU A 721 -29.11 6.35 -1.57
C LEU A 721 -28.97 7.62 -0.73
N LYS A 722 -27.73 8.06 -0.55
CA LYS A 722 -27.42 9.33 0.10
C LYS A 722 -26.56 10.18 -0.84
N LEU A 723 -27.14 11.27 -1.35
CA LEU A 723 -26.44 12.26 -2.15
C LEU A 723 -25.70 13.20 -1.20
N VAL A 724 -24.40 13.32 -1.39
CA VAL A 724 -23.52 14.17 -0.58
C VAL A 724 -22.97 15.27 -1.49
N LEU A 725 -23.10 16.53 -1.08
CA LEU A 725 -22.31 17.62 -1.66
C LEU A 725 -20.93 17.54 -1.02
N ASP A 726 -20.00 16.96 -1.78
CA ASP A 726 -18.66 16.62 -1.30
C ASP A 726 -17.81 17.87 -1.12
N ASN A 727 -17.78 18.72 -2.15
CA ASN A 727 -17.03 19.96 -2.12
C ASN A 727 -17.55 21.01 -3.11
N ILE A 728 -17.19 22.26 -2.84
CA ILE A 728 -17.32 23.42 -3.74
C ILE A 728 -15.92 23.96 -3.98
N SER A 729 -15.53 24.08 -5.25
CA SER A 729 -14.35 24.79 -5.71
C SER A 729 -14.71 26.25 -6.00
N TRP A 730 -14.00 27.19 -5.37
CA TRP A 730 -14.36 28.61 -5.33
C TRP A 730 -13.65 29.48 -6.39
N GLY A 731 -12.56 28.98 -6.98
CA GLY A 731 -11.83 29.66 -8.05
C GLY A 731 -11.23 31.03 -7.71
N GLY A 732 -11.25 31.45 -6.44
CA GLY A 732 -10.76 32.76 -5.97
C GLY A 732 -11.24 33.12 -4.55
N SER A 733 -10.83 34.29 -4.06
CA SER A 733 -11.24 34.79 -2.74
C SER A 733 -12.72 35.19 -2.73
N CYS A 734 -13.53 34.39 -2.06
CA CYS A 734 -14.94 34.67 -1.88
C CYS A 734 -15.25 35.10 -0.43
N GLY A 735 -16.01 36.18 -0.29
CA GLY A 735 -16.43 36.74 1.00
C GLY A 735 -17.57 35.96 1.64
N LYS A 736 -18.56 36.66 2.21
CA LYS A 736 -19.76 35.98 2.74
C LYS A 736 -20.53 35.37 1.58
N SER A 737 -20.85 34.08 1.72
CA SER A 737 -21.46 33.28 0.67
C SER A 737 -22.80 32.71 1.11
N ASP A 738 -23.70 32.59 0.14
CA ASP A 738 -24.95 31.85 0.25
C ASP A 738 -24.92 30.66 -0.71
N LEU A 739 -25.41 29.50 -0.27
CA LEU A 739 -25.47 28.25 -1.01
C LEU A 739 -26.89 27.71 -0.94
N LEU A 740 -27.49 27.51 -2.10
CA LEU A 740 -28.75 26.80 -2.25
C LEU A 740 -28.54 25.61 -3.19
N VAL A 741 -28.86 24.41 -2.73
CA VAL A 741 -28.87 23.20 -3.57
C VAL A 741 -30.22 22.52 -3.44
N THR A 742 -30.85 22.24 -4.58
CA THR A 742 -32.09 21.49 -4.68
C THR A 742 -31.86 20.20 -5.47
N PHE A 743 -32.53 19.14 -5.05
CA PHE A 743 -32.54 17.84 -5.70
C PHE A 743 -33.99 17.46 -5.99
N ASN A 744 -34.32 17.24 -7.26
CA ASN A 744 -35.68 17.00 -7.75
C ASN A 744 -36.69 18.05 -7.23
N GLY A 745 -36.29 19.32 -7.20
CA GLY A 745 -37.13 20.44 -6.75
C GLY A 745 -37.25 20.59 -5.23
N LYS A 746 -36.67 19.67 -4.44
CA LYS A 746 -36.62 19.78 -2.97
C LYS A 746 -35.29 20.39 -2.54
N THR A 747 -35.31 21.43 -1.71
CA THR A 747 -34.10 21.98 -1.09
C THR A 747 -33.44 20.95 -0.20
N ILE A 748 -32.17 20.65 -0.47
CA ILE A 748 -31.37 19.68 0.29
C ILE A 748 -30.27 20.35 1.11
N ILE A 749 -29.81 21.54 0.68
CA ILE A 749 -28.82 22.34 1.38
C ILE A 749 -29.20 23.79 1.18
N GLU A 750 -29.33 24.52 2.28
CA GLU A 750 -29.48 25.97 2.31
C GLU A 750 -28.56 26.50 3.41
N LYS A 751 -27.58 27.32 3.02
CA LYS A 751 -26.65 27.97 3.95
C LYS A 751 -26.51 29.43 3.55
N THR A 752 -26.65 30.32 4.52
CA THR A 752 -26.54 31.76 4.30
C THR A 752 -25.41 32.37 5.13
N GLY A 753 -24.72 33.36 4.57
CA GLY A 753 -23.74 34.18 5.27
C GLY A 753 -22.51 33.42 5.77
N PHE A 754 -22.17 32.27 5.17
CA PHE A 754 -20.99 31.51 5.59
C PHE A 754 -19.74 32.02 4.88
N SER A 755 -18.61 31.98 5.59
CA SER A 755 -17.31 32.31 5.00
C SER A 755 -16.66 31.03 4.46
N PRO A 756 -16.33 30.96 3.16
CA PRO A 756 -15.56 29.85 2.62
C PRO A 756 -14.27 29.64 3.43
N PRO A 757 -13.87 28.38 3.70
CA PRO A 757 -12.62 28.11 4.39
C PRO A 757 -11.45 28.71 3.62
N LYS A 758 -10.36 29.08 4.33
CA LYS A 758 -9.14 29.59 3.69
C LYS A 758 -8.52 28.48 2.80
N GLY A 759 -8.87 28.47 1.51
CA GLY A 759 -8.44 27.51 0.48
C GLY A 759 -9.45 27.44 -0.68
N ASP A 760 -9.07 26.81 -1.79
CA ASP A 760 -9.91 26.80 -3.02
C ASP A 760 -11.08 25.81 -2.98
N VAL A 761 -11.13 24.93 -1.97
CA VAL A 761 -12.09 23.82 -1.89
C VAL A 761 -12.72 23.76 -0.49
N SER A 762 -14.05 23.66 -0.44
CA SER A 762 -14.78 23.44 0.80
C SER A 762 -14.89 21.97 1.20
N SER A 763 -14.98 21.70 2.51
CA SER A 763 -15.35 20.39 3.05
C SER A 763 -16.83 20.06 2.79
N GLN A 764 -17.21 18.80 2.99
CA GLN A 764 -18.59 18.30 2.87
C GLN A 764 -19.62 19.28 3.44
N MET A 765 -20.49 19.77 2.55
CA MET A 765 -21.39 20.89 2.86
C MET A 765 -22.78 20.43 3.31
N GLY A 766 -23.21 19.24 2.91
CA GLY A 766 -24.49 18.66 3.30
C GLY A 766 -24.80 17.36 2.57
N SER A 767 -25.91 16.73 2.93
CA SER A 767 -26.35 15.49 2.29
C SER A 767 -27.85 15.27 2.42
N THR A 768 -28.45 14.57 1.47
CA THR A 768 -29.86 14.12 1.52
C THR A 768 -29.94 12.62 1.31
N GLN A 769 -30.95 11.98 1.91
CA GLN A 769 -31.29 10.57 1.64
C GLN A 769 -32.52 10.50 0.74
N PHE A 770 -32.50 9.58 -0.21
CA PHE A 770 -33.59 9.34 -1.15
C PHE A 770 -33.60 7.89 -1.63
N ARG A 771 -34.74 7.45 -2.16
CA ARG A 771 -34.89 6.12 -2.75
C ARG A 771 -35.17 6.25 -4.23
N ALA A 772 -34.31 5.69 -5.08
CA ALA A 772 -34.45 5.75 -6.54
C ALA A 772 -33.68 4.61 -7.20
N LYS A 773 -34.04 4.27 -8.44
CA LYS A 773 -33.23 3.43 -9.33
C LYS A 773 -32.09 4.26 -9.90
N LEU A 774 -30.96 3.63 -10.21
CA LEU A 774 -29.84 4.33 -10.85
C LEU A 774 -30.17 4.87 -12.24
N SER A 775 -31.17 4.27 -12.92
CA SER A 775 -31.69 4.72 -14.21
C SER A 775 -32.75 5.84 -14.11
N ASP A 776 -33.26 6.15 -12.91
CA ASP A 776 -34.22 7.24 -12.75
C ASP A 776 -33.57 8.59 -13.07
N ILE A 777 -34.35 9.52 -13.61
CA ILE A 777 -33.87 10.87 -13.91
C ILE A 777 -33.79 11.69 -12.62
N ALA A 778 -32.63 12.30 -12.38
CA ALA A 778 -32.35 13.24 -11.32
C ALA A 778 -32.15 14.65 -11.89
N ARG A 779 -32.66 15.65 -11.17
CA ARG A 779 -32.44 17.07 -11.44
C ARG A 779 -31.74 17.70 -10.25
N VAL A 780 -30.61 18.36 -10.51
CA VAL A 780 -29.84 19.09 -9.51
C VAL A 780 -29.81 20.55 -9.94
N TYR A 781 -30.27 21.44 -9.08
CA TYR A 781 -30.05 22.87 -9.24
C TYR A 781 -29.23 23.37 -8.06
N ALA A 782 -28.20 24.15 -8.35
CA ALA A 782 -27.36 24.75 -7.34
C ALA A 782 -27.08 26.21 -7.68
N LYS A 783 -27.11 27.04 -6.64
CA LYS A 783 -26.84 28.47 -6.70
C LYS A 783 -25.87 28.83 -5.58
N VAL A 784 -24.80 29.53 -5.96
CA VAL A 784 -23.79 30.03 -5.05
C VAL A 784 -23.67 31.53 -5.27
N SER A 785 -24.01 32.31 -4.26
CA SER A 785 -23.87 33.77 -4.29
C SER A 785 -22.69 34.17 -3.40
N CYS A 786 -21.76 34.94 -3.95
CA CYS A 786 -20.57 35.42 -3.29
C CYS A 786 -20.63 36.94 -3.16
N SER A 787 -20.72 37.45 -1.94
CA SER A 787 -20.65 38.90 -1.69
C SER A 787 -19.19 39.33 -1.45
N SER A 788 -18.69 40.18 -2.34
CA SER A 788 -17.40 40.85 -2.20
C SER A 788 -17.64 42.31 -1.84
N TRP A 789 -16.89 42.82 -0.86
CA TRP A 789 -16.97 44.21 -0.43
C TRP A 789 -16.53 45.24 -1.48
N TRP A 790 -15.90 44.80 -2.57
CA TRP A 790 -15.40 45.69 -3.63
C TRP A 790 -16.07 45.52 -4.99
N THR A 791 -16.51 44.30 -5.33
CA THR A 791 -16.89 43.93 -6.72
C THR A 791 -18.38 43.62 -6.90
N GLY A 792 -19.20 43.80 -5.86
CA GLY A 792 -20.62 43.42 -5.88
C GLY A 792 -20.84 41.93 -5.64
N THR A 793 -22.11 41.50 -5.72
CA THR A 793 -22.48 40.10 -5.51
C THR A 793 -22.34 39.32 -6.82
N ASP A 794 -21.39 38.40 -6.89
CA ASP A 794 -21.25 37.47 -8.00
C ASP A 794 -22.06 36.20 -7.71
N THR A 795 -22.84 35.75 -8.68
CA THR A 795 -23.73 34.59 -8.50
C THR A 795 -23.43 33.57 -9.59
N GLY A 796 -23.05 32.36 -9.17
CA GLY A 796 -22.88 31.20 -10.02
C GLY A 796 -24.06 30.26 -9.87
N GLU A 797 -24.68 29.86 -10.98
CA GLU A 797 -25.81 28.92 -10.98
C GLU A 797 -25.52 27.74 -11.90
N VAL A 798 -26.09 26.57 -11.61
CA VAL A 798 -26.07 25.43 -12.52
C VAL A 798 -27.36 24.63 -12.38
N ASN A 799 -27.90 24.21 -13.53
CA ASN A 799 -29.00 23.27 -13.60
C ASN A 799 -28.53 22.04 -14.39
N TRP A 800 -28.63 20.88 -13.76
CA TRP A 800 -28.20 19.62 -14.34
C TRP A 800 -29.35 18.61 -14.31
N GLN A 801 -29.45 17.84 -15.40
CA GLN A 801 -30.37 16.72 -15.52
C GLN A 801 -29.63 15.52 -16.09
N GLY A 802 -29.74 14.38 -15.40
CA GLY A 802 -29.13 13.11 -15.83
C GLY A 802 -29.71 11.95 -15.03
N THR A 803 -29.07 10.78 -15.08
CA THR A 803 -29.54 9.61 -14.32
C THR A 803 -28.97 9.63 -12.91
N VAL A 804 -29.66 9.05 -11.93
CA VAL A 804 -29.17 8.97 -10.54
C VAL A 804 -27.79 8.34 -10.45
N GLY A 805 -27.47 7.33 -11.28
CA GLY A 805 -26.15 6.70 -11.31
C GLY A 805 -25.02 7.66 -11.66
N THR A 806 -25.28 8.67 -12.49
CA THR A 806 -24.27 9.67 -12.88
C THR A 806 -23.98 10.71 -11.80
N LEU A 807 -24.73 10.73 -10.69
CA LEU A 807 -24.48 11.62 -9.55
C LEU A 807 -23.20 11.27 -8.77
N HIS A 808 -22.73 10.01 -8.86
CA HIS A 808 -21.52 9.59 -8.16
C HIS A 808 -20.28 10.17 -8.86
N GLY A 809 -19.62 11.15 -8.22
CA GLY A 809 -18.47 11.86 -8.81
C GLY A 809 -18.86 12.99 -9.75
N LEU A 810 -20.14 13.40 -9.77
CA LEU A 810 -20.62 14.46 -10.66
C LEU A 810 -20.01 15.81 -10.27
N ARG A 811 -19.23 16.40 -11.17
CA ARG A 811 -18.70 17.77 -11.04
C ARG A 811 -19.44 18.71 -11.98
N LEU A 812 -20.15 19.67 -11.42
CA LEU A 812 -20.90 20.69 -12.16
C LEU A 812 -20.18 22.03 -12.08
N LYS A 813 -19.84 22.61 -13.23
CA LYS A 813 -19.30 23.97 -13.31
C LYS A 813 -20.45 24.97 -13.12
N LEU A 814 -20.21 26.00 -12.33
CA LEU A 814 -21.18 27.06 -12.06
C LEU A 814 -21.02 28.16 -13.13
N ASP A 815 -22.13 28.59 -13.72
CA ASP A 815 -22.15 29.69 -14.68
C ASP A 815 -22.05 31.02 -13.92
N SER A 816 -20.85 31.60 -13.81
CA SER A 816 -20.61 32.93 -13.22
C SER A 816 -20.12 33.95 -14.26
N LYS A 817 -20.35 35.24 -13.99
CA LYS A 817 -19.89 36.34 -14.86
C LYS A 817 -18.38 36.56 -14.77
N ASP A 818 -17.79 36.30 -13.60
CA ASP A 818 -16.35 36.21 -13.43
C ASP A 818 -15.85 34.85 -13.95
N SER A 819 -14.79 34.86 -14.76
CA SER A 819 -14.20 33.67 -15.41
C SER A 819 -13.51 32.69 -14.44
N ALA A 820 -13.84 32.73 -13.14
CA ALA A 820 -13.29 31.83 -12.14
C ALA A 820 -13.91 30.43 -12.29
N ASP A 821 -13.08 29.38 -12.29
CA ASP A 821 -13.49 27.97 -12.42
C ASP A 821 -14.22 27.45 -11.16
N ARG A 822 -15.41 27.98 -10.89
CA ARG A 822 -16.25 27.52 -9.79
C ARG A 822 -16.97 26.24 -10.16
N ALA A 823 -16.90 25.25 -9.28
CA ALA A 823 -17.56 23.97 -9.51
C ALA A 823 -18.04 23.34 -8.21
N ILE A 824 -19.08 22.52 -8.29
CA ILE A 824 -19.60 21.72 -7.17
C ILE A 824 -19.47 20.24 -7.51
N THR A 825 -19.06 19.44 -6.52
CA THR A 825 -18.84 18.01 -6.69
C THR A 825 -19.80 17.23 -5.81
N PHE A 826 -20.50 16.25 -6.38
CA PHE A 826 -21.41 15.36 -5.68
C PHE A 826 -20.84 13.94 -5.60
N THR A 827 -21.12 13.28 -4.48
CA THR A 827 -20.81 11.86 -4.28
C THR A 827 -22.09 11.15 -3.85
N LEU A 828 -22.35 10.00 -4.48
CA LEU A 828 -23.47 9.14 -4.12
C LEU A 828 -22.97 8.02 -3.19
N SER A 829 -23.59 7.86 -2.03
CA SER A 829 -23.30 6.78 -1.08
C SER A 829 -24.51 5.85 -0.93
N GLY A 830 -24.26 4.59 -0.55
CA GLY A 830 -25.28 3.53 -0.52
C GLY A 830 -25.34 2.66 -1.78
N LEU A 831 -24.34 2.75 -2.67
CA LEU A 831 -24.17 1.81 -3.78
C LEU A 831 -23.66 0.46 -3.24
N PRO A 832 -24.24 -0.68 -3.66
CA PRO A 832 -23.69 -2.00 -3.36
C PRO A 832 -22.27 -2.14 -3.90
N GLU A 833 -21.37 -2.79 -3.15
CA GLU A 833 -20.03 -3.10 -3.65
C GLU A 833 -20.10 -3.98 -4.90
N GLU A 834 -19.28 -3.65 -5.92
CA GLU A 834 -19.18 -4.45 -7.14
C GLU A 834 -18.64 -5.83 -6.78
N THR A 835 -19.37 -6.87 -7.16
CA THR A 835 -18.91 -8.25 -6.99
C THR A 835 -17.83 -8.53 -8.03
N VAL A 836 -16.67 -9.04 -7.61
CA VAL A 836 -15.56 -9.34 -8.53
C VAL A 836 -15.82 -10.66 -9.26
N LEU A 837 -15.73 -10.65 -10.58
CA LEU A 837 -15.68 -11.86 -11.41
C LEU A 837 -14.22 -12.37 -11.46
N PRO A 838 -13.90 -13.57 -10.93
CA PRO A 838 -12.54 -14.08 -10.88
C PRO A 838 -12.02 -14.51 -12.27
N ALA A 839 -10.70 -14.65 -12.41
CA ALA A 839 -10.12 -15.27 -13.59
C ALA A 839 -10.57 -16.74 -13.71
N TRP A 840 -10.69 -17.24 -14.94
CA TRP A 840 -11.06 -18.63 -15.20
C TRP A 840 -10.09 -19.61 -14.51
N GLY A 841 -10.61 -20.46 -13.62
CA GLY A 841 -9.85 -21.51 -12.94
C GLY A 841 -9.31 -21.18 -11.54
N ASN A 842 -9.62 -19.98 -10.99
CA ASN A 842 -9.33 -19.62 -9.59
C ASN A 842 -10.41 -20.08 -8.61
#